data_AF-A0A543FW35-F1
#
_entry.id   AF-A0A543FW35-F1
#
_cell.length_a   1.000
_cell.length_b   1.000
_cell.length_c   1.000
_cell.angle_alpha   90.00
_cell.angle_beta   90.00
_cell.angle_gamma   90.00
#
_symmetry.space_group_name_H-M   'P 1'
#
loop_
_entity.id
_entity.type
_entity.pdbx_description
1 polymer ?
#
loop_
_entity_poly.entity_id
_entity_poly.type
_entity_poly.pdbx_seq_one_letter_code
_entity_poly.pdbx_strand_id
1 'polypeptide(L)'
;MAHVEPAEPQPSTRPAGEVAGLVGVGGMIAVLVAAGVTALSGARPAAALGLPDPGTLTQVGLPAMRTVSEICMVLTIGAVLLAAFLVPPQRSGYLDVAGYRALRAASWTAAGWTVAALLMVPLSMADALGRPVDQLLDPATVLDLLPRIEPATTWALTTLVAVVVLVGCRAVLTWGWTAVLFGITLLGPLPVTFTGHSSTGGSHDMASDSLVLHVLAASLWVGGLVAVLLLAAARGPDRLEALATAVPRYSRLALVCWLVVAVTGVVNALVRLPLGALIGSTYGTLVLAKAAALLGLGLLGALHRRSTVIPAARGDAGALLRFGGVEVLLMLATIGIAVALGRTAPPDTGVGPPSRVEVVIGYDLAGPPTFTRLALDWRFDLVLGTAALVLAAVYLLGVRRLHRRGDRWVTGRTAAWLAGCAALLVATSSGIGRYGPAMFSVHMGQHMILGMLVPILLVLGAPVTLALRALPPAGRTGPPGPREWLLAAVHSPVARLLTHPLVALALFVGSYYALYFSALFPAALPEHWAHKVMNLHFVLVGALFFWPIVGIDPAPRRLLAAARMGLVFASVPFHAFFGVAVMSGNTPLGGDYYRSLALPWVPDVLADQRLGGGLAWAAGEIPLLIVVIALLVQWSRQDERSARRADRQADVHGDADLDAYNAMLRRLATGGAPLVAQSDENAHEPGHTKETVPGRQEAGATRGGTSSEAVAAGQRDPDRPQRPSGGPGDD
;
A
#
# COMPACT_ATOMS: atom_id res chain seq x y z
N MET A 1 60.86 3.45 -35.12
CA MET A 1 59.60 3.02 -34.45
C MET A 1 59.42 3.88 -33.24
N ALA A 2 58.53 4.89 -33.31
CA ALA A 2 58.23 5.77 -32.19
C ALA A 2 57.23 5.06 -31.25
N HIS A 3 57.55 5.02 -29.97
CA HIS A 3 56.65 4.55 -28.92
C HIS A 3 55.40 5.43 -28.90
N VAL A 4 54.25 4.86 -29.25
CA VAL A 4 52.96 5.48 -28.98
C VAL A 4 52.62 5.17 -27.53
N GLU A 5 52.75 6.18 -26.68
CA GLU A 5 52.24 6.15 -25.30
C GLU A 5 50.72 5.92 -25.34
N PRO A 6 50.17 4.99 -24.54
CA PRO A 6 48.73 4.88 -24.39
C PRO A 6 48.22 6.16 -23.75
N ALA A 7 47.34 6.88 -24.45
CA ALA A 7 46.69 8.08 -23.96
C ALA A 7 46.07 7.81 -22.57
N GLU A 8 46.46 8.61 -21.58
CA GLU A 8 45.81 8.61 -20.27
C GLU A 8 44.29 8.79 -20.46
N PRO A 9 43.44 7.97 -19.81
CA PRO A 9 42.02 8.17 -19.86
C PRO A 9 41.70 9.53 -19.25
N GLN A 10 41.31 10.50 -20.09
CA GLN A 10 40.86 11.80 -19.64
C GLN A 10 39.75 11.62 -18.58
N PRO A 11 39.80 12.34 -17.45
CA PRO A 11 38.77 12.27 -16.43
C PRO A 11 37.48 12.88 -16.99
N SER A 12 36.66 12.05 -17.62
CA SER A 12 35.30 12.41 -17.98
C SER A 12 34.55 12.89 -16.74
N THR A 13 33.96 14.08 -16.85
CA THR A 13 33.11 14.73 -15.84
C THR A 13 32.11 13.73 -15.25
N ARG A 14 31.82 13.86 -13.95
CA ARG A 14 31.04 12.88 -13.18
C ARG A 14 29.57 12.88 -13.63
N PRO A 15 29.06 11.88 -14.38
CA PRO A 15 27.69 11.90 -14.91
C PRO A 15 26.62 11.90 -13.80
N ALA A 16 26.92 11.37 -12.61
CA ALA A 16 26.02 11.45 -11.46
C ALA A 16 25.85 12.89 -10.91
N GLY A 17 26.91 13.70 -10.99
CA GLY A 17 26.86 15.12 -10.65
C GLY A 17 26.01 15.91 -11.63
N GLU A 18 26.02 15.52 -12.91
CA GLU A 18 25.20 16.14 -13.96
C GLU A 18 23.70 15.89 -13.72
N VAL A 19 23.30 14.67 -13.35
CA VAL A 19 21.88 14.38 -13.02
C VAL A 19 21.44 15.14 -11.77
N ALA A 20 22.25 15.19 -10.72
CA ALA A 20 21.94 15.96 -9.52
C ALA A 20 21.86 17.47 -9.81
N GLY A 21 22.76 17.98 -10.64
CA GLY A 21 22.73 19.37 -11.13
C GLY A 21 21.47 19.67 -11.94
N LEU A 22 21.07 18.77 -12.84
CA LEU A 22 19.84 18.89 -13.62
C LEU A 22 18.59 18.93 -12.74
N VAL A 23 18.52 18.07 -11.71
CA VAL A 23 17.43 18.10 -10.73
C VAL A 23 17.42 19.42 -9.95
N GLY A 24 18.59 19.93 -9.55
CA GLY A 24 18.74 21.23 -8.90
C GLY A 24 18.24 22.39 -9.78
N VAL A 25 18.67 22.42 -11.05
CA VAL A 25 18.21 23.42 -12.04
C VAL A 25 16.72 23.31 -12.30
N GLY A 26 16.20 22.09 -12.52
CA GLY A 26 14.77 21.85 -12.71
C GLY A 26 13.95 22.25 -11.49
N GLY A 27 14.45 22.04 -10.27
CA GLY A 27 13.82 22.49 -9.04
C GLY A 27 13.80 24.02 -8.91
N MET A 28 14.88 24.69 -9.28
CA MET A 28 14.91 26.16 -9.35
C MET A 28 13.90 26.68 -10.37
N ILE A 29 13.82 26.08 -11.56
CA ILE A 29 12.80 26.41 -12.57
C ILE A 29 11.40 26.22 -12.00
N ALA A 30 11.14 25.09 -11.32
CA ALA A 30 9.84 24.84 -10.71
C ALA A 30 9.44 25.91 -9.70
N VAL A 31 10.37 26.33 -8.83
CA VAL A 31 10.16 27.42 -7.86
C VAL A 31 9.88 28.74 -8.57
N LEU A 32 10.67 29.08 -9.59
CA LEU A 32 10.48 30.30 -10.37
C LEU A 32 9.14 30.31 -11.12
N VAL A 33 8.74 29.18 -11.69
CA VAL A 33 7.44 29.02 -12.35
C VAL A 33 6.31 29.14 -11.33
N ALA A 34 6.41 28.47 -10.18
CA ALA A 34 5.40 28.56 -9.13
C ALA A 34 5.21 30.01 -8.63
N ALA A 35 6.33 30.69 -8.33
CA ALA A 35 6.31 32.08 -7.88
C ALA A 35 5.82 33.04 -8.97
N GLY A 36 6.37 32.92 -10.19
CA GLY A 36 6.04 33.77 -11.32
C GLY A 36 4.59 33.65 -11.76
N VAL A 37 4.06 32.43 -11.89
CA VAL A 37 2.66 32.21 -12.26
C VAL A 37 1.71 32.68 -11.15
N THR A 38 2.05 32.45 -9.87
CA THR A 38 1.24 32.95 -8.74
C THR A 38 1.21 34.49 -8.70
N ALA A 39 2.33 35.14 -8.97
CA ALA A 39 2.40 36.60 -9.03
C ALA A 39 1.60 37.16 -10.22
N LEU A 40 1.74 36.54 -11.40
CA LEU A 40 1.06 36.96 -12.63
C LEU A 40 -0.45 36.68 -12.59
N SER A 41 -0.90 35.64 -11.89
CA SER A 41 -2.33 35.34 -11.73
C SER A 41 -3.05 36.32 -10.80
N GLY A 42 -2.31 37.17 -10.07
CA GLY A 42 -2.87 38.08 -9.07
C GLY A 42 -3.52 37.36 -7.90
N ALA A 43 -3.22 36.06 -7.72
CA ALA A 43 -3.83 35.22 -6.70
C ALA A 43 -3.46 35.72 -5.29
N ARG A 44 -4.39 36.45 -4.67
CA ARG A 44 -4.32 36.91 -3.28
C ARG A 44 -5.50 36.32 -2.49
N PRO A 45 -5.44 35.04 -2.09
CA PRO A 45 -6.54 34.38 -1.40
C PRO A 45 -7.00 35.13 -0.15
N ALA A 46 -6.04 35.65 0.64
CA ALA A 46 -6.34 36.46 1.82
C ALA A 46 -7.11 37.75 1.49
N ALA A 47 -6.72 38.47 0.43
CA ALA A 47 -7.41 39.69 0.01
C ALA A 47 -8.82 39.41 -0.54
N ALA A 48 -9.01 38.27 -1.22
CA ALA A 48 -10.33 37.83 -1.68
C ALA A 48 -11.29 37.52 -0.50
N LEU A 49 -10.74 37.17 0.66
CA LEU A 49 -11.48 36.93 1.91
C LEU A 49 -11.57 38.18 2.80
N GLY A 50 -11.05 39.34 2.36
CA GLY A 50 -11.02 40.58 3.14
C GLY A 50 -10.03 40.58 4.30
N LEU A 51 -9.09 39.63 4.35
CA LEU A 51 -8.05 39.55 5.37
C LEU A 51 -6.87 40.50 5.07
N PRO A 52 -6.15 40.98 6.10
CA PRO A 52 -4.93 41.77 5.91
C PRO A 52 -3.83 40.99 5.19
N ASP A 53 -2.87 41.70 4.61
CA ASP A 53 -1.77 41.11 3.86
C ASP A 53 -0.78 40.38 4.80
N PRO A 54 -0.51 39.06 4.62
CA PRO A 54 0.46 38.32 5.42
C PRO A 54 1.94 38.68 5.14
N GLY A 55 2.20 39.64 4.25
CA GLY A 55 3.52 40.19 3.94
C GLY A 55 4.26 39.42 2.84
N THR A 56 5.24 40.09 2.22
CA THR A 56 6.00 39.58 1.06
C THR A 56 6.73 38.26 1.34
N LEU A 57 7.26 38.10 2.55
CA LEU A 57 7.96 36.87 2.95
C LEU A 57 7.03 35.65 2.89
N THR A 58 5.77 35.80 3.33
CA THR A 58 4.76 34.74 3.25
C THR A 58 4.31 34.53 1.81
N GLN A 59 4.03 35.61 1.08
CA GLN A 59 3.56 35.53 -0.31
C GLN A 59 4.52 34.81 -1.27
N VAL A 60 5.84 35.04 -1.12
CA VAL A 60 6.87 34.40 -1.95
C VAL A 60 7.38 33.11 -1.33
N GLY A 61 7.58 33.10 -0.01
CA GLY A 61 8.14 31.97 0.72
C GLY A 61 7.23 30.74 0.70
N LEU A 62 5.91 30.92 0.78
CA LEU A 62 4.95 29.82 0.82
C LEU A 62 4.95 28.99 -0.49
N PRO A 63 4.75 29.54 -1.70
CA PRO A 63 4.81 28.75 -2.93
C PRO A 63 6.22 28.17 -3.17
N ALA A 64 7.29 28.89 -2.77
CA ALA A 64 8.66 28.40 -2.89
C ALA A 64 8.91 27.17 -1.99
N MET A 65 8.63 27.26 -0.69
CA MET A 65 8.83 26.17 0.27
C MET A 65 7.90 25.00 -0.01
N ARG A 66 6.67 25.25 -0.47
CA ARG A 66 5.77 24.19 -0.94
C ARG A 66 6.38 23.43 -2.12
N THR A 67 6.92 24.13 -3.11
CA THR A 67 7.57 23.50 -4.27
C THR A 67 8.80 22.69 -3.86
N VAL A 68 9.64 23.23 -2.97
CA VAL A 68 10.81 22.50 -2.44
C VAL A 68 10.37 21.24 -1.68
N SER A 69 9.34 21.35 -0.85
CA SER A 69 8.78 20.23 -0.09
C SER A 69 8.25 19.14 -1.02
N GLU A 70 7.44 19.50 -2.03
CA GLU A 70 6.88 18.56 -3.00
C GLU A 70 7.97 17.86 -3.81
N ILE A 71 8.98 18.58 -4.30
CA ILE A 71 10.11 17.97 -5.04
C ILE A 71 10.90 17.02 -4.12
N CYS A 72 11.27 17.46 -2.92
CA CYS A 72 12.02 16.63 -1.98
C CYS A 72 11.25 15.35 -1.60
N MET A 73 9.94 15.46 -1.38
CA MET A 73 9.05 14.33 -1.12
C MET A 73 9.03 13.35 -2.31
N VAL A 74 8.80 13.85 -3.53
CA VAL A 74 8.76 13.05 -4.76
C VAL A 74 10.08 12.29 -4.96
N LEU A 75 11.22 12.97 -4.80
CA LEU A 75 12.54 12.36 -4.89
C LEU A 75 12.77 11.29 -3.82
N THR A 76 12.31 11.54 -2.59
CA THR A 76 12.39 10.57 -1.48
C THR A 76 11.57 9.31 -1.80
N ILE A 77 10.31 9.47 -2.22
CA ILE A 77 9.43 8.36 -2.63
C ILE A 77 10.10 7.54 -3.74
N GLY A 78 10.65 8.21 -4.75
CA GLY A 78 11.35 7.58 -5.87
C GLY A 78 12.58 6.76 -5.48
N ALA A 79 13.41 7.32 -4.60
CA ALA A 79 14.62 6.66 -4.13
C ALA A 79 14.31 5.46 -3.21
N VAL A 80 13.31 5.56 -2.34
CA VAL A 80 12.85 4.42 -1.52
C VAL A 80 12.17 3.35 -2.39
N LEU A 81 11.38 3.74 -3.40
CA LEU A 81 10.81 2.84 -4.41
C LEU A 81 11.91 2.03 -5.12
N LEU A 82 12.98 2.71 -5.54
CA LEU A 82 14.12 2.06 -6.19
C LEU A 82 14.70 0.97 -5.31
N ALA A 83 15.02 1.32 -4.05
CA ALA A 83 15.59 0.39 -3.06
C ALA A 83 14.66 -0.77 -2.71
N ALA A 84 13.34 -0.54 -2.64
CA ALA A 84 12.36 -1.54 -2.22
C ALA A 84 11.98 -2.52 -3.34
N PHE A 85 11.81 -2.07 -4.58
CA PHE A 85 11.14 -2.88 -5.61
C PHE A 85 11.83 -2.92 -6.98
N LEU A 86 12.68 -1.94 -7.31
CA LEU A 86 13.27 -1.85 -8.64
C LEU A 86 14.63 -2.55 -8.73
N VAL A 87 15.43 -2.55 -7.65
CA VAL A 87 16.69 -3.31 -7.57
C VAL A 87 16.55 -4.54 -6.67
N PRO A 88 17.27 -5.64 -6.96
CA PRO A 88 17.24 -6.83 -6.12
C PRO A 88 17.97 -6.61 -4.78
N PRO A 89 17.48 -7.19 -3.68
CA PRO A 89 18.26 -7.31 -2.45
C PRO A 89 19.29 -8.44 -2.54
N GLN A 90 20.24 -8.46 -1.61
CA GLN A 90 21.16 -9.59 -1.46
C GLN A 90 20.42 -10.84 -0.98
N ARG A 91 21.01 -12.03 -1.20
CA ARG A 91 20.46 -13.31 -0.72
C ARG A 91 20.30 -13.38 0.80
N SER A 92 21.09 -12.61 1.55
CA SER A 92 21.00 -12.47 3.00
C SER A 92 19.76 -11.70 3.47
N GLY A 93 18.99 -11.08 2.57
CA GLY A 93 17.84 -10.22 2.88
C GLY A 93 18.22 -8.76 3.15
N TYR A 94 19.51 -8.44 3.18
CA TYR A 94 20.02 -7.07 3.24
C TYR A 94 19.93 -6.38 1.89
N LEU A 95 19.88 -5.05 1.91
CA LEU A 95 19.94 -4.25 0.70
C LEU A 95 21.28 -4.45 -0.03
N ASP A 96 21.21 -4.51 -1.35
CA ASP A 96 22.41 -4.47 -2.19
C ASP A 96 23.01 -3.05 -2.27
N VAL A 97 24.22 -2.90 -2.81
CA VAL A 97 24.95 -1.62 -2.94
C VAL A 97 24.09 -0.56 -3.61
N ALA A 98 23.39 -0.91 -4.70
CA ALA A 98 22.49 0.01 -5.39
C ALA A 98 21.31 0.44 -4.50
N GLY A 99 20.72 -0.50 -3.75
CA GLY A 99 19.60 -0.23 -2.84
C GLY A 99 20.02 0.63 -1.65
N TYR A 100 21.17 0.35 -1.05
CA TYR A 100 21.72 1.16 0.04
C TYR A 100 22.06 2.58 -0.41
N ARG A 101 22.66 2.73 -1.59
CA ARG A 101 22.93 4.06 -2.18
C ARG A 101 21.64 4.84 -2.44
N ALA A 102 20.60 4.18 -2.91
CA ALA A 102 19.29 4.79 -3.10
C ALA A 102 18.71 5.27 -1.77
N LEU A 103 18.78 4.47 -0.70
CA LEU A 103 18.32 4.86 0.64
C LEU A 103 19.13 6.03 1.22
N ARG A 104 20.45 6.04 0.98
CA ARG A 104 21.31 7.16 1.34
C ARG A 104 20.95 8.43 0.57
N ALA A 105 20.63 8.35 -0.72
CA ALA A 105 20.12 9.49 -1.48
C ALA A 105 18.77 9.97 -0.94
N ALA A 106 17.84 9.03 -0.68
CA ALA A 106 16.53 9.29 -0.10
C ALA A 106 16.64 10.05 1.23
N SER A 107 17.66 9.76 2.04
CA SER A 107 17.85 10.42 3.32
C SER A 107 18.23 11.91 3.19
N TRP A 108 18.91 12.32 2.12
CA TRP A 108 19.21 13.74 1.88
C TRP A 108 17.98 14.49 1.40
N THR A 109 17.21 13.89 0.49
CA THR A 109 15.96 14.48 0.03
C THR A 109 14.91 14.48 1.14
N ALA A 110 14.87 13.48 2.01
CA ALA A 110 14.00 13.44 3.18
C ALA A 110 14.36 14.55 4.18
N ALA A 111 15.65 14.86 4.37
CA ALA A 111 16.06 15.98 5.21
C ALA A 111 15.58 17.32 4.63
N GLY A 112 15.74 17.53 3.31
CA GLY A 112 15.19 18.71 2.62
C GLY A 112 13.67 18.79 2.73
N TRP A 113 12.98 17.66 2.60
CA TRP A 113 11.53 17.56 2.78
C TRP A 113 11.11 17.93 4.20
N THR A 114 11.77 17.40 5.23
CA THR A 114 11.52 17.73 6.64
C THR A 114 11.67 19.22 6.90
N VAL A 115 12.77 19.83 6.45
CA VAL A 115 13.02 21.26 6.66
C VAL A 115 11.97 22.10 5.95
N ALA A 116 11.66 21.81 4.68
CA ALA A 116 10.67 22.55 3.92
C ALA A 116 9.25 22.39 4.51
N ALA A 117 8.85 21.18 4.89
CA ALA A 117 7.56 20.92 5.54
C ALA A 117 7.45 21.61 6.90
N LEU A 118 8.53 21.66 7.68
CA LEU A 118 8.56 22.38 8.95
C LEU A 118 8.40 23.88 8.75
N LEU A 119 9.08 24.46 7.76
CA LEU A 119 8.95 25.89 7.42
C LEU A 119 7.56 26.24 6.89
N MET A 120 6.84 25.29 6.28
CA MET A 120 5.46 25.50 5.86
C MET A 120 4.49 25.72 7.02
N VAL A 121 4.80 25.23 8.23
CA VAL A 121 3.93 25.42 9.41
C VAL A 121 3.72 26.90 9.72
N PRO A 122 4.74 27.71 10.06
CA PRO A 122 4.54 29.14 10.34
C PRO A 122 4.10 29.94 9.12
N LEU A 123 4.55 29.57 7.90
CA LEU A 123 4.12 30.25 6.66
C LEU A 123 2.61 30.06 6.40
N SER A 124 2.08 28.86 6.64
CA SER A 124 0.65 28.58 6.48
C SER A 124 -0.20 29.22 7.57
N MET A 125 0.31 29.37 8.79
CA MET A 125 -0.34 30.15 9.85
C MET A 125 -0.42 31.64 9.47
N ALA A 126 0.67 32.21 8.96
CA ALA A 126 0.72 33.58 8.50
C ALA A 126 -0.30 33.84 7.37
N ASP A 127 -0.34 32.96 6.37
CA ASP A 127 -1.30 33.03 5.23
C ASP A 127 -2.75 32.90 5.72
N ALA A 128 -3.03 32.00 6.68
CA ALA A 128 -4.37 31.79 7.22
C ALA A 128 -4.88 32.96 8.09
N LEU A 129 -4.00 33.62 8.83
CA LEU A 129 -4.35 34.70 9.75
C LEU A 129 -4.24 36.10 9.12
N GLY A 130 -3.66 36.21 7.92
CA GLY A 130 -3.36 37.50 7.29
C GLY A 130 -2.38 38.34 8.11
N ARG A 131 -1.42 37.72 8.79
CA ARG A 131 -0.42 38.40 9.63
C ARG A 131 1.01 38.08 9.18
N PRO A 132 1.95 39.03 9.29
CA PRO A 132 3.36 38.78 9.05
C PRO A 132 3.90 37.62 9.88
N VAL A 133 4.70 36.75 9.27
CA VAL A 133 5.20 35.52 9.92
C VAL A 133 6.08 35.81 11.14
N ASP A 134 6.83 36.92 11.14
CA ASP A 134 7.67 37.36 12.26
C ASP A 134 6.89 37.63 13.55
N GLN A 135 5.60 37.98 13.43
CA GLN A 135 4.70 38.18 14.58
C GLN A 135 4.15 36.86 15.14
N LEU A 136 4.39 35.74 14.46
CA LEU A 136 3.85 34.42 14.77
C LEU A 136 4.93 33.39 15.11
N LEU A 137 6.20 33.79 15.23
CA LEU A 137 7.32 32.87 15.51
C LEU A 137 7.49 32.51 17.00
N ASP A 138 6.70 33.11 17.89
CA ASP A 138 6.72 32.77 19.32
C ASP A 138 6.27 31.31 19.54
N PRO A 139 7.09 30.44 20.15
CA PRO A 139 6.76 29.02 20.31
C PRO A 139 5.46 28.76 21.08
N ALA A 140 5.13 29.57 22.08
CA ALA A 140 3.89 29.40 22.84
C ALA A 140 2.66 29.70 21.97
N THR A 141 2.74 30.77 21.18
CA THR A 141 1.71 31.14 20.20
C THR A 141 1.55 30.07 19.12
N VAL A 142 2.64 29.55 18.56
CA VAL A 142 2.60 28.48 17.55
C VAL A 142 1.92 27.23 18.11
N LEU A 143 2.25 26.81 19.32
CA LEU A 143 1.69 25.60 19.92
C LEU A 143 0.19 25.72 20.25
N ASP A 144 -0.29 26.91 20.66
CA ASP A 144 -1.73 27.13 20.91
C ASP A 144 -2.54 27.24 19.61
N LEU A 145 -1.97 27.84 18.56
CA LEU A 145 -2.65 28.05 17.29
C LEU A 145 -2.59 26.84 16.35
N LEU A 146 -1.56 26.00 16.46
CA LEU A 146 -1.38 24.83 15.60
C LEU A 146 -2.64 23.96 15.44
N PRO A 147 -3.28 23.46 16.51
CA PRO A 147 -4.45 22.60 16.38
C PRO A 147 -5.71 23.34 15.87
N ARG A 148 -5.70 24.67 15.82
CA ARG A 148 -6.83 25.51 15.39
C ARG A 148 -6.73 25.91 13.93
N ILE A 149 -5.55 25.78 13.32
CA ILE A 149 -5.28 26.14 11.93
C ILE A 149 -5.00 24.87 11.15
N GLU A 150 -6.01 24.41 10.41
CA GLU A 150 -5.98 23.14 9.67
C GLU A 150 -4.78 23.03 8.69
N PRO A 151 -4.45 24.06 7.86
CA PRO A 151 -3.26 24.00 7.02
C PRO A 151 -1.96 23.79 7.80
N ALA A 152 -1.83 24.41 8.98
CA ALA A 152 -0.63 24.31 9.81
C ALA A 152 -0.50 22.93 10.46
N THR A 153 -1.61 22.40 10.99
CA THR A 153 -1.67 21.01 11.51
C THR A 153 -1.27 20.00 10.43
N THR A 154 -1.75 20.20 9.21
CA THR A 154 -1.45 19.33 8.07
C THR A 154 0.05 19.28 7.74
N TRP A 155 0.71 20.44 7.69
CA TRP A 155 2.15 20.51 7.45
C TRP A 155 2.96 19.96 8.63
N ALA A 156 2.48 20.10 9.87
CA ALA A 156 3.10 19.48 11.05
C ALA A 156 3.03 17.94 10.99
N LEU A 157 1.88 17.37 10.60
CA LEU A 157 1.75 15.92 10.37
C LEU A 157 2.67 15.43 9.24
N THR A 158 2.75 16.19 8.15
CA THR A 158 3.66 15.91 7.02
C THR A 158 5.12 15.93 7.48
N THR A 159 5.49 16.89 8.34
CA THR A 159 6.83 16.98 8.94
C THR A 159 7.14 15.76 9.80
N LEU A 160 6.18 15.30 10.63
CA LEU A 160 6.35 14.11 11.45
C LEU A 160 6.63 12.87 10.58
N VAL A 161 5.86 12.67 9.51
CA VAL A 161 6.10 11.57 8.56
C VAL A 161 7.47 11.70 7.90
N ALA A 162 7.84 12.92 7.44
CA ALA A 162 9.15 13.17 6.82
C ALA A 162 10.32 12.86 7.78
N VAL A 163 10.21 13.19 9.07
CA VAL A 163 11.19 12.83 10.10
C VAL A 163 11.29 11.32 10.28
N VAL A 164 10.17 10.61 10.38
CA VAL A 164 10.17 9.14 10.49
C VAL A 164 10.83 8.51 9.26
N VAL A 165 10.54 9.03 8.06
CA VAL A 165 11.17 8.57 6.82
C VAL A 165 12.67 8.86 6.81
N LEU A 166 13.09 10.06 7.22
CA LEU A 166 14.50 10.44 7.32
C LEU A 166 15.28 9.50 8.24
N VAL A 167 14.75 9.23 9.44
CA VAL A 167 15.35 8.31 10.41
C VAL A 167 15.36 6.88 9.85
N GLY A 168 14.24 6.44 9.26
CA GLY A 168 14.12 5.13 8.62
C GLY A 168 15.15 4.92 7.50
N CYS A 169 15.35 5.91 6.64
CA CYS A 169 16.34 5.86 5.56
C CYS A 169 17.79 5.73 6.06
N ARG A 170 18.06 6.08 7.32
CA ARG A 170 19.39 5.97 7.96
C ARG A 170 19.55 4.68 8.78
N ALA A 171 18.45 4.12 9.27
CA ALA A 171 18.46 2.95 10.17
C ALA A 171 18.18 1.62 9.45
N VAL A 172 17.39 1.63 8.37
CA VAL A 172 16.94 0.41 7.70
C VAL A 172 18.03 -0.14 6.77
N LEU A 173 18.36 -1.43 6.96
CA LEU A 173 19.35 -2.14 6.13
C LEU A 173 18.78 -3.38 5.43
N THR A 174 17.56 -3.80 5.79
CA THR A 174 16.94 -5.02 5.25
C THR A 174 15.81 -4.67 4.29
N TRP A 175 15.60 -5.55 3.30
CA TRP A 175 14.56 -5.35 2.29
C TRP A 175 13.16 -5.26 2.88
N GLY A 176 12.82 -6.13 3.84
CA GLY A 176 11.49 -6.15 4.45
C GLY A 176 11.12 -4.83 5.12
N TRP A 177 12.03 -4.27 5.93
CA TRP A 177 11.83 -2.98 6.55
C TRP A 177 11.88 -1.82 5.54
N THR A 178 12.59 -1.97 4.42
CA THR A 178 12.59 -0.99 3.33
C THR A 178 11.22 -0.93 2.65
N ALA A 179 10.56 -2.07 2.46
CA ALA A 179 9.20 -2.12 1.94
C ALA A 179 8.18 -1.49 2.92
N VAL A 180 8.36 -1.66 4.23
CA VAL A 180 7.54 -0.97 5.26
C VAL A 180 7.78 0.54 5.20
N LEU A 181 9.04 0.97 5.14
CA LEU A 181 9.42 2.37 5.03
C LEU A 181 8.86 3.01 3.75
N PHE A 182 8.83 2.28 2.63
CA PHE A 182 8.16 2.73 1.41
C PHE A 182 6.68 3.03 1.65
N GLY A 183 5.96 2.12 2.33
CA GLY A 183 4.57 2.34 2.72
C GLY A 183 4.38 3.59 3.58
N ILE A 184 5.25 3.80 4.58
CA ILE A 184 5.24 5.01 5.43
C ILE A 184 5.51 6.26 4.59
N THR A 185 6.44 6.20 3.63
CA THR A 185 6.77 7.34 2.77
C THR A 185 5.58 7.76 1.90
N LEU A 186 4.73 6.81 1.47
CA LEU A 186 3.50 7.12 0.73
C LEU A 186 2.40 7.76 1.59
N LEU A 187 2.50 7.71 2.92
CA LEU A 187 1.60 8.46 3.82
C LEU A 187 1.94 9.96 3.84
N GLY A 188 3.17 10.33 3.49
CA GLY A 188 3.67 11.71 3.47
C GLY A 188 2.80 12.73 2.74
N PRO A 189 2.40 12.49 1.48
CA PRO A 189 1.55 13.42 0.75
C PRO A 189 0.11 13.51 1.28
N LEU A 190 -0.37 12.49 2.01
CA LEU A 190 -1.80 12.33 2.31
C LEU A 190 -2.41 13.50 3.08
N PRO A 191 -1.81 14.01 4.19
CA PRO A 191 -2.37 15.13 4.93
C PRO A 191 -2.67 16.32 4.01
N VAL A 192 -1.68 16.77 3.23
CA VAL A 192 -1.81 17.95 2.35
C VAL A 192 -2.82 17.73 1.23
N THR A 193 -2.93 16.51 0.72
CA THR A 193 -3.91 16.21 -0.34
C THR A 193 -5.34 16.14 0.15
N PHE A 194 -5.57 15.78 1.42
CA PHE A 194 -6.92 15.70 1.99
C PHE A 194 -7.47 17.05 2.46
N THR A 195 -6.62 17.97 2.92
CA THR A 195 -7.03 19.26 3.50
C THR A 195 -6.83 20.46 2.57
N GLY A 196 -6.31 20.27 1.35
CA GLY A 196 -6.10 21.36 0.38
C GLY A 196 -7.40 21.95 -0.17
N HIS A 197 -7.35 23.06 -0.93
CA HIS A 197 -8.49 23.79 -1.56
C HIS A 197 -9.45 22.95 -2.43
N SER A 198 -9.19 21.65 -2.56
CA SER A 198 -10.10 20.64 -3.06
C SER A 198 -11.26 20.35 -2.11
N SER A 199 -11.12 20.64 -0.81
CA SER A 199 -12.09 20.40 0.26
C SER A 199 -13.19 21.46 0.33
N THR A 200 -13.02 22.60 -0.36
CA THR A 200 -13.96 23.73 -0.32
C THR A 200 -14.72 23.85 -1.65
N GLY A 201 -16.03 23.57 -1.63
CA GLY A 201 -16.94 23.65 -2.79
C GLY A 201 -17.67 22.35 -3.14
N GLY A 202 -18.47 22.39 -4.20
CA GLY A 202 -19.21 21.22 -4.70
C GLY A 202 -18.30 20.11 -5.22
N SER A 203 -18.68 18.85 -4.98
CA SER A 203 -17.94 17.62 -5.30
C SER A 203 -16.51 17.52 -4.74
N HIS A 204 -16.29 18.09 -3.54
CA HIS A 204 -14.99 18.05 -2.87
C HIS A 204 -14.49 16.64 -2.52
N ASP A 205 -15.40 15.68 -2.35
CA ASP A 205 -15.10 14.25 -2.22
C ASP A 205 -14.36 13.69 -3.44
N MET A 206 -14.89 13.91 -4.65
CA MET A 206 -14.26 13.46 -5.90
C MET A 206 -12.97 14.23 -6.20
N ALA A 207 -12.94 15.54 -5.90
CA ALA A 207 -11.74 16.36 -6.05
C ALA A 207 -10.60 15.85 -5.16
N SER A 208 -10.90 15.51 -3.91
CA SER A 208 -9.90 15.02 -2.95
C SER A 208 -9.40 13.61 -3.31
N ASP A 209 -10.31 12.68 -3.61
CA ASP A 209 -9.94 11.31 -4.01
C ASP A 209 -9.07 11.30 -5.27
N SER A 210 -9.46 12.08 -6.29
CA SER A 210 -8.69 12.17 -7.54
C SER A 210 -7.32 12.80 -7.32
N LEU A 211 -7.21 13.82 -6.45
CA LEU A 211 -5.94 14.47 -6.12
C LEU A 211 -4.98 13.52 -5.40
N VAL A 212 -5.46 12.74 -4.43
CA VAL A 212 -4.65 11.73 -3.72
C VAL A 212 -4.06 10.73 -4.70
N LEU A 213 -4.89 10.16 -5.58
CA LEU A 213 -4.44 9.24 -6.61
C LEU A 213 -3.45 9.89 -7.59
N HIS A 214 -3.70 11.16 -7.95
CA HIS A 214 -2.83 11.94 -8.84
C HIS A 214 -1.44 12.14 -8.24
N VAL A 215 -1.35 12.61 -7.00
CA VAL A 215 -0.08 12.93 -6.33
C VAL A 215 0.73 11.68 -6.05
N LEU A 216 0.09 10.59 -5.60
CA LEU A 216 0.78 9.31 -5.41
C LEU A 216 1.35 8.77 -6.73
N ALA A 217 0.55 8.76 -7.80
CA ALA A 217 1.01 8.29 -9.11
C ALA A 217 2.11 9.18 -9.70
N ALA A 218 1.96 10.51 -9.61
CA ALA A 218 2.98 11.46 -10.05
C ALA A 218 4.29 11.28 -9.25
N SER A 219 4.21 11.06 -7.94
CA SER A 219 5.40 10.85 -7.10
C SER A 219 6.18 9.60 -7.48
N LEU A 220 5.46 8.48 -7.71
CA LEU A 220 6.06 7.22 -8.17
C LEU A 220 6.66 7.36 -9.58
N TRP A 221 6.03 8.16 -10.44
CA TRP A 221 6.49 8.39 -11.80
C TRP A 221 7.74 9.27 -11.84
N VAL A 222 7.65 10.51 -11.37
CA VAL A 222 8.73 11.51 -11.43
C VAL A 222 9.90 11.07 -10.55
N GLY A 223 9.63 10.71 -9.30
CA GLY A 223 10.67 10.26 -8.37
C GLY A 223 11.36 8.99 -8.85
N GLY A 224 10.57 8.02 -9.34
CA GLY A 224 11.12 6.79 -9.88
C GLY A 224 12.01 7.01 -11.11
N LEU A 225 11.67 7.98 -11.97
CA LEU A 225 12.51 8.34 -13.12
C LEU A 225 13.86 8.85 -12.63
N VAL A 226 13.84 9.85 -11.74
CA VAL A 226 15.07 10.44 -11.20
C VAL A 226 15.93 9.39 -10.51
N ALA A 227 15.32 8.49 -9.73
CA ALA A 227 16.05 7.41 -9.07
C ALA A 227 16.72 6.45 -10.09
N VAL A 228 16.01 6.07 -11.16
CA VAL A 228 16.58 5.24 -12.25
C VAL A 228 17.67 5.98 -13.02
N LEU A 229 17.54 7.29 -13.24
CA LEU A 229 18.59 8.10 -13.87
C LEU A 229 19.84 8.23 -12.99
N LEU A 230 19.66 8.39 -11.68
CA LEU A 230 20.78 8.39 -10.72
C LEU A 230 21.47 7.02 -10.67
N LEU A 231 20.72 5.92 -10.76
CA LEU A 231 21.27 4.57 -10.90
C LEU A 231 22.02 4.41 -12.24
N ALA A 232 21.45 4.94 -13.32
CA ALA A 232 22.09 4.91 -14.63
C ALA A 232 23.39 5.73 -14.68
N ALA A 233 23.44 6.86 -13.99
CA ALA A 233 24.62 7.72 -13.92
C ALA A 233 25.67 7.25 -12.89
N ALA A 234 25.29 6.33 -11.99
CA ALA A 234 26.19 5.73 -11.02
C ALA A 234 27.33 4.96 -11.69
N ARG A 235 28.50 4.89 -11.03
CA ARG A 235 29.55 3.91 -11.32
C ARG A 235 29.51 2.80 -10.25
N GLY A 236 29.89 1.58 -10.64
CA GLY A 236 29.96 0.43 -9.75
C GLY A 236 29.84 -0.90 -10.51
N PRO A 237 30.40 -1.99 -9.99
CA PRO A 237 30.35 -3.30 -10.64
C PRO A 237 28.91 -3.82 -10.81
N ASP A 238 28.04 -3.56 -9.83
CA ASP A 238 26.67 -4.10 -9.81
C ASP A 238 25.66 -3.27 -10.63
N ARG A 239 26.12 -2.17 -11.24
CA ARG A 239 25.28 -1.23 -12.00
C ARG A 239 24.53 -1.92 -13.13
N LEU A 240 25.21 -2.82 -13.85
CA LEU A 240 24.63 -3.50 -15.01
C LEU A 240 23.44 -4.38 -14.60
N GLU A 241 23.60 -5.19 -13.56
CA GLU A 241 22.55 -6.07 -13.03
C GLU A 241 21.37 -5.25 -12.48
N ALA A 242 21.68 -4.17 -11.76
CA ALA A 242 20.68 -3.26 -11.23
C ALA A 242 19.86 -2.60 -12.36
N LEU A 243 20.49 -2.15 -13.45
CA LEU A 243 19.80 -1.55 -14.60
C LEU A 243 18.98 -2.57 -15.38
N ALA A 244 19.51 -3.78 -15.58
CA ALA A 244 18.81 -4.87 -16.25
C ALA A 244 17.46 -5.21 -15.57
N THR A 245 17.38 -4.99 -14.26
CA THR A 245 16.17 -5.22 -13.46
C THR A 245 15.30 -3.95 -13.32
N ALA A 246 15.91 -2.83 -12.96
CA ALA A 246 15.20 -1.60 -12.61
C ALA A 246 14.52 -0.95 -13.81
N VAL A 247 15.19 -0.86 -14.97
CA VAL A 247 14.67 -0.13 -16.14
C VAL A 247 13.38 -0.77 -16.68
N PRO A 248 13.29 -2.11 -16.90
CA PRO A 248 12.05 -2.72 -17.37
C PRO A 248 10.90 -2.65 -16.35
N ARG A 249 11.21 -2.81 -15.05
CA ARG A 249 10.21 -2.71 -13.96
C ARG A 249 9.64 -1.31 -13.87
N TYR A 250 10.52 -0.31 -13.83
CA TYR A 250 10.14 1.09 -13.78
C TYR A 250 9.36 1.51 -15.03
N SER A 251 9.77 1.08 -16.22
CA SER A 251 9.03 1.38 -17.46
C SER A 251 7.57 0.92 -17.37
N ARG A 252 7.27 -0.27 -16.83
CA ARG A 252 5.88 -0.73 -16.64
C ARG A 252 5.13 0.12 -15.62
N LEU A 253 5.76 0.44 -14.50
CA LEU A 253 5.20 1.31 -13.47
C LEU A 253 4.88 2.71 -14.02
N ALA A 254 5.81 3.33 -14.75
CA ALA A 254 5.67 4.65 -15.34
C ALA A 254 4.45 4.76 -16.27
N LEU A 255 4.14 3.71 -17.04
CA LEU A 255 2.93 3.69 -17.88
C LEU A 255 1.65 3.68 -17.06
N VAL A 256 1.61 2.89 -15.99
CA VAL A 256 0.44 2.85 -15.09
C VAL A 256 0.29 4.20 -14.41
N CYS A 257 1.37 4.79 -13.90
CA CYS A 257 1.33 6.11 -13.28
C CYS A 257 0.87 7.19 -14.27
N TRP A 258 1.37 7.19 -15.51
CA TRP A 258 0.95 8.13 -16.54
C TRP A 258 -0.56 8.02 -16.83
N LEU A 259 -1.09 6.79 -16.96
CA LEU A 259 -2.53 6.57 -17.15
C LEU A 259 -3.35 7.09 -15.94
N VAL A 260 -2.91 6.81 -14.71
CA VAL A 260 -3.58 7.28 -13.50
C VAL A 260 -3.56 8.81 -13.43
N VAL A 261 -2.41 9.44 -13.68
CA VAL A 261 -2.26 10.91 -13.72
C VAL A 261 -3.16 11.52 -14.80
N ALA A 262 -3.29 10.89 -15.97
CA ALA A 262 -4.16 11.35 -17.04
C ALA A 262 -5.64 11.30 -16.65
N VAL A 263 -6.12 10.14 -16.17
CA VAL A 263 -7.53 9.96 -15.78
C VAL A 263 -7.89 10.89 -14.62
N THR A 264 -7.06 10.93 -13.57
CA THR A 264 -7.28 11.80 -12.41
C THR A 264 -7.17 13.28 -12.74
N GLY A 265 -6.34 13.65 -13.72
CA GLY A 265 -6.25 15.01 -14.25
C GLY A 265 -7.51 15.45 -14.99
N VAL A 266 -8.10 14.55 -15.80
CA VAL A 266 -9.39 14.80 -16.47
C VAL A 266 -10.51 14.93 -15.44
N VAL A 267 -10.59 14.03 -14.46
CA VAL A 267 -11.60 14.11 -13.38
C VAL A 267 -11.47 15.44 -12.63
N ASN A 268 -10.27 15.84 -12.23
CA ASN A 268 -10.05 17.14 -11.56
C ASN A 268 -10.47 18.33 -12.44
N ALA A 269 -10.16 18.30 -13.74
CA ALA A 269 -10.55 19.36 -14.65
C ALA A 269 -12.08 19.48 -14.77
N LEU A 270 -12.78 18.35 -14.90
CA LEU A 270 -14.24 18.31 -15.02
C LEU A 270 -14.95 18.76 -13.74
N VAL A 271 -14.37 18.48 -12.57
CA VAL A 271 -14.95 18.90 -11.27
C VAL A 271 -14.78 20.40 -11.04
N ARG A 272 -13.67 21.00 -11.51
CA ARG A 272 -13.30 22.38 -11.16
C ARG A 272 -13.60 23.42 -12.23
N LEU A 273 -13.83 22.99 -13.47
CA LEU A 273 -13.93 23.88 -14.62
C LEU A 273 -15.11 23.47 -15.51
N PRO A 274 -16.15 24.32 -15.66
CA PRO A 274 -17.17 24.07 -16.67
C PRO A 274 -16.54 24.13 -18.06
N LEU A 275 -17.01 23.26 -18.96
CA LEU A 275 -16.41 23.10 -20.31
C LEU A 275 -16.36 24.42 -21.10
N GLY A 276 -17.33 25.32 -20.88
CA GLY A 276 -17.37 26.64 -21.53
C GLY A 276 -16.27 27.61 -21.06
N ALA A 277 -15.74 27.44 -19.84
CA ALA A 277 -14.65 28.26 -19.30
C ALA A 277 -13.25 27.71 -19.60
N LEU A 278 -13.16 26.59 -20.34
CA LEU A 278 -11.90 25.97 -20.74
C LEU A 278 -11.06 26.91 -21.61
N ILE A 279 -11.72 27.65 -22.50
CA ILE A 279 -11.12 28.67 -23.35
C ILE A 279 -11.58 30.03 -22.85
N GLY A 280 -10.64 30.90 -22.45
CA GLY A 280 -10.94 32.27 -22.02
C GLY A 280 -10.72 32.55 -20.53
N SER A 281 -10.43 31.53 -19.70
CA SER A 281 -10.00 31.73 -18.30
C SER A 281 -8.51 31.42 -18.11
N THR A 282 -7.86 32.11 -17.17
CA THR A 282 -6.48 31.82 -16.75
C THR A 282 -6.36 30.38 -16.25
N TYR A 283 -7.35 29.93 -15.46
CA TYR A 283 -7.42 28.57 -14.95
C TYR A 283 -7.48 27.53 -16.09
N GLY A 284 -8.37 27.72 -17.07
CA GLY A 284 -8.50 26.85 -18.24
C GLY A 284 -7.22 26.78 -19.09
N THR A 285 -6.53 27.91 -19.26
CA THR A 285 -5.24 27.95 -19.96
C THR A 285 -4.17 27.12 -19.24
N LEU A 286 -4.08 27.21 -17.92
CA LEU A 286 -3.16 26.39 -17.11
C LEU A 286 -3.50 24.89 -17.20
N VAL A 287 -4.80 24.54 -17.21
CA VAL A 287 -5.25 23.16 -17.41
C VAL A 287 -4.86 22.64 -18.80
N LEU A 288 -5.06 23.41 -19.86
CA LEU A 288 -4.67 23.06 -21.23
C LEU A 288 -3.15 22.90 -21.36
N ALA A 289 -2.37 23.80 -20.75
CA ALA A 289 -0.91 23.69 -20.72
C ALA A 289 -0.45 22.39 -20.02
N LYS A 290 -1.06 22.05 -18.89
CA LYS A 290 -0.78 20.79 -18.17
C LYS A 290 -1.18 19.56 -19.00
N ALA A 291 -2.32 19.60 -19.69
CA ALA A 291 -2.76 18.52 -20.57
C ALA A 291 -1.81 18.33 -21.76
N ALA A 292 -1.37 19.41 -22.42
CA ALA A 292 -0.40 19.36 -23.50
C ALA A 292 0.95 18.79 -23.04
N ALA A 293 1.45 19.24 -21.88
CA ALA A 293 2.66 18.71 -21.27
C ALA A 293 2.56 17.21 -20.97
N LEU A 294 1.42 16.75 -20.43
CA LEU A 294 1.19 15.34 -20.14
C LEU A 294 1.14 14.45 -21.39
N LEU A 295 0.53 14.94 -22.48
CA LEU A 295 0.52 14.25 -23.77
C LEU A 295 1.92 14.20 -24.37
N GLY A 296 2.69 15.30 -24.29
CA GLY A 296 4.09 15.36 -24.69
C GLY A 296 4.96 14.35 -23.94
N LEU A 297 4.82 14.27 -22.61
CA LEU A 297 5.50 13.26 -21.79
C LEU A 297 5.07 11.83 -22.15
N GLY A 298 3.79 11.62 -22.48
CA GLY A 298 3.30 10.31 -22.93
C GLY A 298 3.96 9.88 -24.24
N LEU A 299 4.10 10.81 -25.20
CA LEU A 299 4.79 10.56 -26.46
C LEU A 299 6.28 10.27 -26.25
N LEU A 300 6.97 11.11 -25.47
CA LEU A 300 8.38 10.90 -25.10
C LEU A 300 8.56 9.54 -24.41
N GLY A 301 7.71 9.20 -23.44
CA GLY A 301 7.74 7.92 -22.75
C GLY A 301 7.48 6.72 -23.67
N ALA A 302 6.64 6.87 -24.70
CA ALA A 302 6.40 5.83 -25.71
C ALA A 302 7.62 5.64 -26.62
N LEU A 303 8.28 6.73 -27.03
CA LEU A 303 9.54 6.68 -27.77
C LEU A 303 10.64 6.04 -26.92
N HIS A 304 10.76 6.48 -25.67
CA HIS A 304 11.72 6.00 -24.68
C HIS A 304 11.58 4.49 -24.44
N ARG A 305 10.34 3.99 -24.28
CA ARG A 305 10.06 2.56 -24.14
C ARG A 305 10.58 1.74 -25.32
N ARG A 306 10.52 2.26 -26.54
CA ARG A 306 10.92 1.55 -27.75
C ARG A 306 12.43 1.61 -27.99
N SER A 307 13.07 2.74 -27.67
CA SER A 307 14.46 3.00 -28.07
C SER A 307 15.50 2.83 -26.96
N THR A 308 15.20 3.13 -25.70
CA THR A 308 16.23 3.20 -24.64
C THR A 308 16.17 2.06 -23.63
N VAL A 309 14.99 1.46 -23.41
CA VAL A 309 14.81 0.46 -22.35
C VAL A 309 15.71 -0.75 -22.55
N ILE A 310 15.80 -1.28 -23.79
CA ILE A 310 16.61 -2.46 -24.09
C ILE A 310 18.12 -2.12 -24.04
N PRO A 311 18.62 -1.06 -24.71
CA PRO A 311 20.03 -0.68 -24.58
C PRO A 311 20.47 -0.37 -23.14
N ALA A 312 19.64 0.36 -22.38
CA ALA A 312 19.95 0.70 -20.99
C ALA A 312 19.99 -0.53 -20.08
N ALA A 313 19.08 -1.49 -20.28
CA ALA A 313 19.11 -2.77 -19.58
C ALA A 313 20.37 -3.61 -19.93
N ARG A 314 21.03 -3.33 -21.05
CA ARG A 314 22.31 -3.93 -21.47
C ARG A 314 23.53 -3.09 -21.07
N GLY A 315 23.34 -1.98 -20.35
CA GLY A 315 24.40 -1.12 -19.82
C GLY A 315 24.67 0.17 -20.59
N ASP A 316 24.12 0.31 -21.81
CA ASP A 316 24.21 1.56 -22.58
C ASP A 316 23.10 2.53 -22.17
N ALA A 317 23.42 3.32 -21.14
CA ALA A 317 22.49 4.27 -20.55
C ALA A 317 22.57 5.69 -21.14
N GLY A 318 23.37 5.93 -22.19
CA GLY A 318 23.61 7.28 -22.70
C GLY A 318 22.32 7.96 -23.20
N ALA A 319 21.53 7.23 -23.99
CA ALA A 319 20.24 7.71 -24.47
C ALA A 319 19.23 7.90 -23.32
N LEU A 320 19.19 6.95 -22.37
CA LEU A 320 18.35 7.03 -21.17
C LEU A 320 18.62 8.32 -20.37
N LEU A 321 19.89 8.68 -20.16
CA LEU A 321 20.27 9.89 -19.43
C LEU A 321 19.85 11.17 -20.16
N ARG A 322 20.04 11.24 -21.48
CA ARG A 322 19.69 12.43 -22.29
C ARG A 322 18.18 12.65 -22.36
N PHE A 323 17.42 11.63 -22.77
CA PHE A 323 15.96 11.74 -22.91
C PHE A 323 15.27 11.85 -21.54
N GLY A 324 15.71 11.05 -20.57
CA GLY A 324 15.17 11.10 -19.21
C GLY A 324 15.44 12.44 -18.52
N GLY A 325 16.59 13.08 -18.78
CA GLY A 325 16.87 14.43 -18.26
C GLY A 325 15.87 15.48 -18.77
N VAL A 326 15.52 15.44 -20.06
CA VAL A 326 14.50 16.32 -20.65
C VAL A 326 13.11 16.06 -20.04
N GLU A 327 12.73 14.79 -19.90
CA GLU A 327 11.47 14.41 -19.24
C GLU A 327 11.42 14.93 -17.79
N VAL A 328 12.49 14.78 -17.01
CA VAL A 328 12.57 15.29 -15.63
C VAL A 328 12.42 16.81 -15.58
N LEU A 329 13.10 17.56 -16.44
CA LEU A 329 12.98 19.03 -16.48
C LEU A 329 11.53 19.45 -16.76
N LEU A 330 10.87 18.80 -17.73
CA LEU A 330 9.47 19.10 -18.05
C LEU A 330 8.55 18.71 -16.88
N MET A 331 8.76 17.55 -16.25
CA MET A 331 8.01 17.13 -15.08
C MET A 331 8.15 18.10 -13.90
N LEU A 332 9.38 18.55 -13.58
CA LEU A 332 9.63 19.50 -12.51
C LEU A 332 8.97 20.87 -12.82
N ALA A 333 9.03 21.34 -14.07
CA ALA A 333 8.29 22.53 -14.49
C ALA A 333 6.78 22.35 -14.30
N THR A 334 6.21 21.18 -14.64
CA THR A 334 4.77 20.91 -14.40
C THR A 334 4.39 20.86 -12.92
N ILE A 335 5.30 20.46 -12.02
CA ILE A 335 5.09 20.57 -10.56
C ILE A 335 4.98 22.04 -10.16
N GLY A 336 5.87 22.91 -10.67
CA GLY A 336 5.76 24.36 -10.44
C GLY A 336 4.43 24.96 -10.90
N ILE A 337 3.94 24.55 -12.08
CA ILE A 337 2.61 24.94 -12.58
C ILE A 337 1.50 24.40 -11.66
N ALA A 338 1.62 23.15 -11.17
CA ALA A 338 0.63 22.55 -10.27
C ALA A 338 0.53 23.29 -8.93
N VAL A 339 1.67 23.72 -8.36
CA VAL A 339 1.71 24.55 -7.14
C VAL A 339 1.01 25.89 -7.37
N ALA A 340 1.26 26.55 -8.50
CA ALA A 340 0.60 27.80 -8.85
C ALA A 340 -0.91 27.65 -9.09
N LEU A 341 -1.33 26.59 -9.78
CA LEU A 341 -2.74 26.20 -9.94
C LEU A 341 -3.42 26.02 -8.58
N GLY A 342 -2.74 25.42 -7.61
CA GLY A 342 -3.27 25.22 -6.25
C GLY A 342 -3.59 26.52 -5.50
N ARG A 343 -3.01 27.66 -5.90
CA ARG A 343 -3.31 28.98 -5.33
C ARG A 343 -4.22 29.83 -6.21
N THR A 344 -4.47 29.43 -7.45
CA THR A 344 -5.35 30.15 -8.37
C THR A 344 -6.80 29.73 -8.13
N ALA A 345 -7.68 30.69 -7.82
CA ALA A 345 -9.09 30.39 -7.63
C ALA A 345 -9.69 29.84 -8.94
N PRO A 346 -10.52 28.78 -8.88
CA PRO A 346 -11.31 28.37 -10.04
C PRO A 346 -12.25 29.51 -10.45
N PRO A 347 -12.60 29.63 -11.74
CA PRO A 347 -13.48 30.69 -12.22
C PRO A 347 -14.86 30.56 -11.56
N ASP A 348 -15.48 31.71 -11.27
CA ASP A 348 -16.85 31.75 -10.77
C ASP A 348 -17.79 31.10 -11.79
N THR A 349 -18.53 30.09 -11.34
CA THR A 349 -19.45 29.33 -12.18
C THR A 349 -20.83 29.97 -12.25
N GLY A 350 -21.07 31.05 -11.48
CA GLY A 350 -22.36 31.73 -11.39
C GLY A 350 -23.43 30.90 -10.67
N VAL A 351 -23.06 29.74 -10.13
CA VAL A 351 -23.93 28.93 -9.27
C VAL A 351 -23.92 29.59 -7.89
N GLY A 352 -25.10 29.74 -7.29
CA GLY A 352 -25.27 30.34 -5.97
C GLY A 352 -24.48 29.61 -4.87
N PRO A 353 -24.55 30.10 -3.61
CA PRO A 353 -23.85 29.45 -2.51
C PRO A 353 -24.30 27.97 -2.39
N PRO A 354 -23.35 27.05 -2.12
CA PRO A 354 -23.66 25.63 -2.03
C PRO A 354 -24.67 25.34 -0.92
N SER A 355 -25.44 24.27 -1.11
CA SER A 355 -26.39 23.81 -0.10
C SER A 355 -25.66 23.39 1.18
N ARG A 356 -26.36 23.32 2.32
CA ARG A 356 -25.75 22.85 3.57
C ARG A 356 -25.22 21.41 3.45
N VAL A 357 -25.98 20.54 2.77
CA VAL A 357 -25.58 19.15 2.53
C VAL A 357 -24.36 19.12 1.62
N GLU A 358 -24.35 19.91 0.55
CA GLU A 358 -23.22 20.01 -0.36
C GLU A 358 -21.93 20.50 0.34
N VAL A 359 -22.04 21.46 1.27
CA VAL A 359 -20.89 21.92 2.08
C VAL A 359 -20.33 20.81 2.98
N VAL A 360 -21.20 19.97 3.56
CA VAL A 360 -20.79 18.95 4.56
C VAL A 360 -20.35 17.63 3.93
N ILE A 361 -21.04 17.14 2.89
CA ILE A 361 -20.74 15.84 2.25
C ILE A 361 -20.22 15.95 0.81
N GLY A 362 -20.31 17.13 0.21
CA GLY A 362 -19.77 17.40 -1.14
C GLY A 362 -20.77 17.28 -2.27
N TYR A 363 -22.01 16.90 -2.01
CA TYR A 363 -23.05 16.82 -3.04
C TYR A 363 -24.44 16.80 -2.43
N ASP A 364 -25.43 17.16 -3.22
CA ASP A 364 -26.83 17.05 -2.82
C ASP A 364 -27.40 15.64 -3.03
N LEU A 365 -28.39 15.33 -2.18
CA LEU A 365 -29.22 14.14 -2.28
C LEU A 365 -30.56 14.50 -2.94
N ALA A 366 -31.00 13.69 -3.90
CA ALA A 366 -32.23 13.94 -4.66
C ALA A 366 -33.53 13.72 -3.84
N GLY A 367 -33.44 13.44 -2.54
CA GLY A 367 -34.56 13.17 -1.61
C GLY A 367 -34.38 11.88 -0.78
N PRO A 368 -35.45 11.26 -0.24
CA PRO A 368 -35.34 10.12 0.68
C PRO A 368 -34.74 8.85 0.04
N PRO A 369 -34.12 7.96 0.84
CA PRO A 369 -33.65 6.67 0.37
C PRO A 369 -34.85 5.79 0.00
N THR A 370 -34.91 5.38 -1.26
CA THR A 370 -35.83 4.33 -1.74
C THR A 370 -34.99 3.19 -2.28
N PHE A 371 -35.57 1.99 -2.41
CA PHE A 371 -34.86 0.86 -3.02
C PHE A 371 -34.26 1.24 -4.38
N THR A 372 -35.04 1.91 -5.24
CA THR A 372 -34.59 2.36 -6.56
C THR A 372 -33.41 3.32 -6.46
N ARG A 373 -33.42 4.29 -5.54
CA ARG A 373 -32.30 5.23 -5.38
C ARG A 373 -31.08 4.55 -4.78
N LEU A 374 -31.26 3.71 -3.76
CA LEU A 374 -30.16 2.92 -3.20
C LEU A 374 -29.51 2.02 -4.27
N ALA A 375 -30.29 1.49 -5.21
CA ALA A 375 -29.79 0.64 -6.29
C ALA A 375 -29.24 1.39 -7.51
N LEU A 376 -29.83 2.52 -7.89
CA LEU A 376 -29.60 3.19 -9.20
C LEU A 376 -29.08 4.63 -9.12
N ASP A 377 -29.07 5.28 -7.96
CA ASP A 377 -28.49 6.62 -7.79
C ASP A 377 -26.98 6.55 -7.55
N TRP A 378 -26.24 6.25 -8.62
CA TRP A 378 -24.81 5.98 -8.55
C TRP A 378 -23.96 7.25 -8.47
N ARG A 379 -23.00 7.24 -7.56
CA ARG A 379 -21.87 8.17 -7.50
C ARG A 379 -20.59 7.34 -7.35
N PHE A 380 -19.83 7.22 -8.44
CA PHE A 380 -18.68 6.32 -8.49
C PHE A 380 -17.58 6.69 -7.48
N ASP A 381 -17.24 5.75 -6.60
CA ASP A 381 -16.13 5.90 -5.65
C ASP A 381 -14.79 5.73 -6.37
N LEU A 382 -14.04 6.81 -6.49
CA LEU A 382 -12.78 6.83 -7.25
C LEU A 382 -11.70 5.92 -6.66
N VAL A 383 -11.74 5.64 -5.34
CA VAL A 383 -10.72 4.84 -4.66
C VAL A 383 -11.15 3.38 -4.63
N LEU A 384 -12.24 3.07 -3.93
CA LEU A 384 -12.68 1.69 -3.70
C LEU A 384 -13.47 1.12 -4.88
N GLY A 385 -14.21 1.96 -5.62
CA GLY A 385 -14.87 1.55 -6.86
C GLY A 385 -13.84 1.20 -7.94
N THR A 386 -12.80 2.02 -8.12
CA THR A 386 -11.68 1.69 -9.02
C THR A 386 -10.93 0.44 -8.54
N ALA A 387 -10.68 0.31 -7.24
CA ALA A 387 -10.05 -0.89 -6.68
C ALA A 387 -10.87 -2.15 -6.99
N ALA A 388 -12.20 -2.11 -6.85
CA ALA A 388 -13.07 -3.23 -7.20
C ALA A 388 -12.91 -3.67 -8.67
N LEU A 389 -12.88 -2.69 -9.61
CA LEU A 389 -12.70 -2.97 -11.04
C LEU A 389 -11.31 -3.53 -11.35
N VAL A 390 -10.26 -2.95 -10.75
CA VAL A 390 -8.87 -3.42 -10.93
C VAL A 390 -8.70 -4.82 -10.37
N LEU A 391 -9.23 -5.10 -9.17
CA LEU A 391 -9.21 -6.43 -8.56
C LEU A 391 -9.92 -7.47 -9.44
N ALA A 392 -11.09 -7.14 -10.01
CA ALA A 392 -11.78 -8.01 -10.95
C ALA A 392 -10.95 -8.27 -12.22
N ALA A 393 -10.41 -7.22 -12.84
CA ALA A 393 -9.61 -7.34 -14.06
C ALA A 393 -8.32 -8.16 -13.84
N VAL A 394 -7.57 -7.88 -12.78
CA VAL A 394 -6.31 -8.59 -12.45
C VAL A 394 -6.59 -10.06 -12.18
N TYR A 395 -7.66 -10.39 -11.47
CA TYR A 395 -8.05 -11.78 -11.22
C TYR A 395 -8.42 -12.49 -12.52
N LEU A 396 -9.23 -11.88 -13.39
CA LEU A 396 -9.59 -12.46 -14.69
C LEU A 396 -8.37 -12.64 -15.60
N LEU A 397 -7.41 -11.71 -15.59
CA LEU A 397 -6.14 -11.85 -16.30
C LEU A 397 -5.32 -13.03 -15.75
N GLY A 398 -5.30 -13.22 -14.43
CA GLY A 398 -4.70 -14.38 -13.77
C GLY A 398 -5.33 -15.70 -14.23
N VAL A 399 -6.67 -15.77 -14.19
CA VAL A 399 -7.44 -16.93 -14.66
C VAL A 399 -7.19 -17.21 -16.14
N ARG A 400 -7.23 -16.18 -16.99
CA ARG A 400 -6.94 -16.30 -18.43
C ARG A 400 -5.52 -16.80 -18.69
N ARG A 401 -4.54 -16.36 -17.88
CA ARG A 401 -3.15 -16.80 -17.98
C ARG A 401 -2.99 -18.27 -17.61
N LEU A 402 -3.69 -18.76 -16.58
CA LEU A 402 -3.71 -20.19 -16.23
C LEU A 402 -4.35 -21.02 -17.36
N HIS A 403 -5.52 -20.62 -17.85
CA HIS A 403 -6.20 -21.33 -18.93
C HIS A 403 -5.35 -21.40 -20.21
N ARG A 404 -4.65 -20.32 -20.56
CA ARG A 404 -3.71 -20.31 -21.70
C ARG A 404 -2.51 -21.24 -21.54
N ARG A 405 -2.17 -21.63 -20.30
CA ARG A 405 -1.13 -22.62 -20.00
C ARG A 405 -1.65 -24.06 -19.95
N GLY A 406 -2.97 -24.26 -20.08
CA GLY A 406 -3.61 -25.57 -19.94
C GLY A 406 -4.05 -25.91 -18.51
N ASP A 407 -3.85 -25.01 -17.54
CA ASP A 407 -4.24 -25.23 -16.16
C ASP A 407 -5.74 -24.97 -15.95
N ARG A 408 -6.42 -25.88 -15.25
CA ARG A 408 -7.82 -25.71 -14.85
C ARG A 408 -7.94 -24.85 -13.59
N TRP A 409 -8.87 -23.90 -13.59
CA TRP A 409 -9.25 -23.11 -12.40
C TRP A 409 -10.73 -23.32 -12.06
N VAL A 410 -11.06 -23.36 -10.77
CA VAL A 410 -12.43 -23.63 -10.31
C VAL A 410 -13.32 -22.41 -10.55
N THR A 411 -14.36 -22.56 -11.38
CA THR A 411 -15.28 -21.46 -11.76
C THR A 411 -15.98 -20.81 -10.58
N GLY A 412 -16.36 -21.59 -9.56
CA GLY A 412 -16.96 -21.07 -8.33
C GLY A 412 -16.08 -20.06 -7.59
N ARG A 413 -14.74 -20.16 -7.69
CA ARG A 413 -13.82 -19.17 -7.10
C ARG A 413 -13.83 -17.87 -7.87
N THR A 414 -13.88 -17.95 -9.21
CA THR A 414 -14.03 -16.77 -10.05
C THR A 414 -15.36 -16.07 -9.80
N ALA A 415 -16.45 -16.83 -9.69
CA ALA A 415 -17.77 -16.26 -9.38
C ALA A 415 -17.78 -15.56 -8.01
N ALA A 416 -17.23 -16.20 -6.96
CA ALA A 416 -17.13 -15.60 -5.63
C ALA A 416 -16.28 -14.32 -5.63
N TRP A 417 -15.12 -14.34 -6.28
CA TRP A 417 -14.26 -13.16 -6.40
C TRP A 417 -14.97 -11.99 -7.10
N LEU A 418 -15.57 -12.25 -8.25
CA LEU A 418 -16.29 -11.22 -9.02
C LEU A 418 -17.51 -10.70 -8.25
N ALA A 419 -18.22 -11.58 -7.52
CA ALA A 419 -19.31 -11.16 -6.63
C ALA A 419 -18.79 -10.28 -5.49
N GLY A 420 -17.62 -10.57 -4.92
CA GLY A 420 -16.98 -9.73 -3.91
C GLY A 420 -16.58 -8.35 -4.46
N CYS A 421 -16.01 -8.30 -5.67
CA CYS A 421 -15.74 -7.04 -6.37
C CYS A 421 -17.03 -6.27 -6.67
N ALA A 422 -18.08 -6.95 -7.13
CA ALA A 422 -19.37 -6.31 -7.40
C ALA A 422 -20.01 -5.77 -6.12
N ALA A 423 -19.97 -6.52 -5.01
CA ALA A 423 -20.47 -6.07 -3.71
C ALA A 423 -19.67 -4.85 -3.20
N LEU A 424 -18.34 -4.83 -3.37
CA LEU A 424 -17.50 -3.68 -3.02
C LEU A 424 -17.89 -2.45 -3.85
N LEU A 425 -18.07 -2.63 -5.16
CA LEU A 425 -18.47 -1.56 -6.07
C LEU A 425 -19.86 -1.03 -5.71
N VAL A 426 -20.84 -1.90 -5.50
CA VAL A 426 -22.21 -1.50 -5.14
C VAL A 426 -22.22 -0.78 -3.79
N ALA A 427 -21.58 -1.33 -2.76
CA ALA A 427 -21.58 -0.72 -1.42
C ALA A 427 -20.94 0.67 -1.38
N THR A 428 -19.97 0.94 -2.26
CA THR A 428 -19.23 2.21 -2.26
C THR A 428 -19.74 3.22 -3.30
N SER A 429 -20.31 2.75 -4.41
CA SER A 429 -20.62 3.59 -5.57
C SER A 429 -22.10 3.70 -5.92
N SER A 430 -22.96 2.79 -5.43
CA SER A 430 -24.41 2.92 -5.62
C SER A 430 -25.01 3.94 -4.64
N GLY A 431 -26.34 4.04 -4.60
CA GLY A 431 -27.01 4.87 -3.62
C GLY A 431 -26.70 4.46 -2.17
N ILE A 432 -26.23 3.23 -1.90
CA ILE A 432 -25.70 2.85 -0.58
C ILE A 432 -24.52 3.74 -0.19
N GLY A 433 -23.51 3.86 -1.06
CA GLY A 433 -22.34 4.70 -0.80
C GLY A 433 -22.68 6.19 -0.82
N ARG A 434 -23.63 6.61 -1.67
CA ARG A 434 -24.10 7.99 -1.77
C ARG A 434 -24.88 8.46 -0.54
N TYR A 435 -25.71 7.61 0.05
CA TYR A 435 -26.49 7.96 1.25
C TYR A 435 -25.76 7.65 2.55
N GLY A 436 -24.69 6.84 2.50
CA GLY A 436 -23.91 6.41 3.65
C GLY A 436 -23.47 7.57 4.56
N PRO A 437 -22.76 8.60 4.08
CA PRO A 437 -22.34 9.72 4.92
C PRO A 437 -23.51 10.49 5.55
N ALA A 438 -24.71 10.43 4.96
CA ALA A 438 -25.84 11.26 5.35
C ALA A 438 -26.80 10.61 6.35
N MET A 439 -26.78 9.28 6.46
CA MET A 439 -27.72 8.51 7.29
C MET A 439 -27.00 7.38 8.02
N PHE A 440 -27.14 7.32 9.34
CA PHE A 440 -26.51 6.29 10.17
C PHE A 440 -26.99 4.89 9.78
N SER A 441 -28.28 4.73 9.44
CA SER A 441 -28.81 3.43 9.01
C SER A 441 -28.14 2.89 7.74
N VAL A 442 -28.00 3.74 6.72
CA VAL A 442 -27.35 3.39 5.45
C VAL A 442 -25.86 3.21 5.65
N HIS A 443 -25.21 4.09 6.41
CA HIS A 443 -23.83 3.96 6.85
C HIS A 443 -23.56 2.59 7.47
N MET A 444 -24.38 2.17 8.44
CA MET A 444 -24.22 0.89 9.13
C MET A 444 -24.40 -0.28 8.17
N GLY A 445 -25.43 -0.24 7.30
CA GLY A 445 -25.63 -1.25 6.26
C GLY A 445 -24.44 -1.37 5.30
N GLN A 446 -23.86 -0.23 4.88
CA GLN A 446 -22.65 -0.18 4.07
C GLN A 446 -21.48 -0.86 4.78
N HIS A 447 -21.23 -0.53 6.06
CA HIS A 447 -20.14 -1.13 6.82
C HIS A 447 -20.34 -2.62 7.09
N MET A 448 -21.57 -3.11 7.24
CA MET A 448 -21.85 -4.55 7.31
C MET A 448 -21.46 -5.27 6.00
N ILE A 449 -21.79 -4.68 4.85
CA ILE A 449 -21.40 -5.24 3.54
C ILE A 449 -19.88 -5.23 3.38
N LEU A 450 -19.23 -4.11 3.69
CA LEU A 450 -17.77 -3.95 3.55
C LEU A 450 -16.96 -4.79 4.54
N GLY A 451 -17.46 -4.94 5.76
CA GLY A 451 -16.78 -5.68 6.83
C GLY A 451 -17.01 -7.19 6.77
N MET A 452 -18.14 -7.65 6.25
CA MET A 452 -18.50 -9.08 6.28
C MET A 452 -18.65 -9.69 4.88
N LEU A 453 -19.59 -9.19 4.08
CA LEU A 453 -19.94 -9.82 2.81
C LEU A 453 -18.80 -9.74 1.78
N VAL A 454 -18.25 -8.55 1.56
CA VAL A 454 -17.16 -8.32 0.61
C VAL A 454 -15.96 -9.22 0.93
N PRO A 455 -15.43 -9.24 2.18
CA PRO A 455 -14.22 -10.01 2.44
C PRO A 455 -14.43 -11.52 2.38
N ILE A 456 -15.58 -12.05 2.78
CA ILE A 456 -15.91 -13.48 2.62
C ILE A 456 -15.84 -13.88 1.15
N LEU A 457 -16.50 -13.11 0.28
CA LEU A 457 -16.55 -13.38 -1.16
C LEU A 457 -15.16 -13.27 -1.81
N LEU A 458 -14.37 -12.26 -1.43
CA LEU A 458 -13.00 -12.10 -1.92
C LEU A 458 -12.09 -13.24 -1.47
N VAL A 459 -12.16 -13.66 -0.21
CA VAL A 459 -11.33 -14.77 0.31
C VAL A 459 -11.72 -16.11 -0.32
N LEU A 460 -13.01 -16.37 -0.56
CA LEU A 460 -13.48 -17.56 -1.28
C LEU A 460 -12.90 -17.66 -2.71
N GLY A 461 -12.52 -16.52 -3.28
CA GLY A 461 -11.82 -16.43 -4.57
C GLY A 461 -10.42 -17.04 -4.61
N ALA A 462 -9.80 -17.33 -3.46
CA ALA A 462 -8.41 -17.80 -3.35
C ALA A 462 -7.39 -16.91 -4.11
N PRO A 463 -7.42 -15.57 -3.93
CA PRO A 463 -6.59 -14.64 -4.67
C PRO A 463 -5.10 -14.90 -4.54
N VAL A 464 -4.62 -15.29 -3.35
CA VAL A 464 -3.19 -15.54 -3.12
C VAL A 464 -2.76 -16.79 -3.89
N THR A 465 -3.55 -17.86 -3.86
CA THR A 465 -3.30 -19.08 -4.62
C THR A 465 -3.29 -18.82 -6.12
N LEU A 466 -4.23 -18.03 -6.63
CA LEU A 466 -4.26 -17.66 -8.04
C LEU A 466 -3.01 -16.86 -8.42
N ALA A 467 -2.65 -15.86 -7.61
CA ALA A 467 -1.48 -15.02 -7.86
C ALA A 467 -0.19 -15.85 -7.88
N LEU A 468 0.02 -16.75 -6.91
CA LEU A 468 1.20 -17.62 -6.85
C LEU A 468 1.31 -18.60 -8.03
N ARG A 469 0.20 -18.99 -8.63
CA ARG A 469 0.17 -19.85 -9.84
C ARG A 469 0.32 -19.05 -11.14
N ALA A 470 -0.26 -17.86 -11.20
CA ALA A 470 -0.26 -17.03 -12.40
C ALA A 470 1.07 -16.29 -12.61
N LEU A 471 1.68 -15.81 -11.52
CA LEU A 471 2.91 -15.03 -11.55
C LEU A 471 4.12 -15.92 -11.86
N PRO A 472 5.02 -15.49 -12.77
CA PRO A 472 6.23 -16.26 -13.08
C PRO A 472 7.15 -16.29 -11.85
N PRO A 473 7.76 -17.45 -11.51
CA PRO A 473 8.84 -17.50 -10.53
C PRO A 473 10.08 -16.78 -11.06
N ALA A 474 10.83 -16.13 -10.16
CA ALA A 474 12.12 -15.52 -10.49
C ALA A 474 13.21 -16.55 -10.82
N GLY A 475 13.04 -17.81 -10.42
CA GLY A 475 14.06 -18.86 -10.55
C GLY A 475 15.07 -18.84 -9.41
N ARG A 476 16.06 -19.76 -9.41
CA ARG A 476 17.05 -19.86 -8.32
C ARG A 476 18.08 -18.72 -8.33
N THR A 477 18.31 -18.12 -9.49
CA THR A 477 19.35 -17.10 -9.72
C THR A 477 18.79 -15.75 -10.16
N GLY A 478 17.48 -15.64 -10.44
CA GLY A 478 16.87 -14.39 -10.86
C GLY A 478 16.49 -13.47 -9.68
N PRO A 479 16.35 -12.16 -9.95
CA PRO A 479 16.00 -11.18 -8.92
C PRO A 479 14.56 -11.41 -8.40
N PRO A 480 14.30 -11.29 -7.08
CA PRO A 480 12.96 -11.47 -6.51
C PRO A 480 11.92 -10.60 -7.22
N GLY A 481 10.82 -11.21 -7.64
CA GLY A 481 9.72 -10.54 -8.35
C GLY A 481 8.43 -10.49 -7.52
N PRO A 482 7.30 -10.11 -8.15
CA PRO A 482 6.02 -9.97 -7.46
C PRO A 482 5.55 -11.24 -6.74
N ARG A 483 5.89 -12.43 -7.27
CA ARG A 483 5.57 -13.70 -6.62
C ARG A 483 6.33 -13.87 -5.30
N GLU A 484 7.63 -13.61 -5.32
CA GLU A 484 8.50 -13.71 -4.15
C GLU A 484 8.15 -12.63 -3.11
N TRP A 485 7.78 -11.42 -3.54
CA TRP A 485 7.29 -10.37 -2.65
C TRP A 485 6.00 -10.77 -1.95
N LEU A 486 5.05 -11.36 -2.68
CA LEU A 486 3.81 -11.87 -2.12
C LEU A 486 4.08 -12.99 -1.10
N LEU A 487 4.97 -13.92 -1.43
CA LEU A 487 5.38 -14.97 -0.49
C LEU A 487 6.02 -14.39 0.78
N ALA A 488 6.91 -13.41 0.64
CA ALA A 488 7.54 -12.76 1.78
C ALA A 488 6.53 -12.00 2.65
N ALA A 489 5.56 -11.32 2.03
CA ALA A 489 4.48 -10.62 2.74
C ALA A 489 3.60 -11.59 3.55
N VAL A 490 3.18 -12.70 2.93
CA VAL A 490 2.37 -13.73 3.57
C VAL A 490 3.11 -14.38 4.75
N HIS A 491 4.42 -14.62 4.64
CA HIS A 491 5.21 -15.23 5.71
C HIS A 491 5.84 -14.23 6.68
N SER A 492 5.47 -12.95 6.61
CA SER A 492 6.04 -11.90 7.46
C SER A 492 5.62 -12.07 8.94
N PRO A 493 6.44 -11.58 9.91
CA PRO A 493 6.07 -11.62 11.32
C PRO A 493 4.80 -10.83 11.61
N VAL A 494 4.56 -9.74 10.88
CA VAL A 494 3.33 -8.92 10.96
C VAL A 494 2.13 -9.74 10.51
N ALA A 495 2.21 -10.41 9.35
CA ALA A 495 1.13 -11.29 8.89
C ALA A 495 0.85 -12.40 9.91
N ARG A 496 1.88 -13.01 10.50
CA ARG A 496 1.73 -14.05 11.54
C ARG A 496 1.09 -13.54 12.83
N LEU A 497 1.33 -12.28 13.23
CA LEU A 497 0.70 -11.64 14.38
C LEU A 497 -0.76 -11.32 14.07
N LEU A 498 -1.02 -10.63 12.97
CA LEU A 498 -2.36 -10.17 12.63
C LEU A 498 -3.30 -11.36 12.33
N THR A 499 -2.80 -12.42 11.68
CA THR A 499 -3.58 -13.65 11.44
C THR A 499 -3.71 -14.57 12.66
N HIS A 500 -3.21 -14.16 13.84
CA HIS A 500 -3.45 -14.88 15.08
C HIS A 500 -4.96 -14.86 15.39
N PRO A 501 -5.64 -16.01 15.66
CA PRO A 501 -7.10 -16.07 15.83
C PRO A 501 -7.67 -15.03 16.80
N LEU A 502 -7.06 -14.87 17.98
CA LEU A 502 -7.48 -13.89 18.98
C LEU A 502 -7.25 -12.44 18.55
N VAL A 503 -6.16 -12.15 17.82
CA VAL A 503 -5.86 -10.81 17.32
C VAL A 503 -6.83 -10.46 16.19
N ALA A 504 -7.04 -11.39 15.25
CA ALA A 504 -8.00 -11.23 14.17
C ALA A 504 -9.43 -11.04 14.69
N LEU A 505 -9.85 -11.82 15.69
CA LEU A 505 -11.15 -11.66 16.35
C LEU A 505 -11.25 -10.31 17.08
N ALA A 506 -10.24 -9.93 17.86
CA ALA A 506 -10.21 -8.67 18.58
C ALA A 506 -10.24 -7.47 17.63
N LEU A 507 -9.53 -7.53 16.50
CA LEU A 507 -9.61 -6.50 15.46
C LEU A 507 -11.00 -6.49 14.81
N PHE A 508 -11.53 -7.65 14.42
CA PHE A 508 -12.81 -7.75 13.73
C PHE A 508 -13.99 -7.23 14.55
N VAL A 509 -14.09 -7.66 15.80
CA VAL A 509 -15.16 -7.22 16.72
C VAL A 509 -14.81 -5.86 17.33
N GLY A 510 -13.61 -5.73 17.91
CA GLY A 510 -13.22 -4.56 18.69
C GLY A 510 -13.15 -3.27 17.89
N SER A 511 -12.93 -3.34 16.58
CA SER A 511 -12.97 -2.14 15.72
C SER A 511 -14.32 -1.44 15.75
N TYR A 512 -15.43 -2.19 15.77
CA TYR A 512 -16.77 -1.60 15.85
C TYR A 512 -16.96 -0.87 17.19
N TYR A 513 -16.63 -1.51 18.30
CA TYR A 513 -16.75 -0.90 19.62
C TYR A 513 -15.85 0.32 19.78
N ALA A 514 -14.58 0.22 19.36
CA ALA A 514 -13.62 1.30 19.44
C ALA A 514 -14.04 2.50 18.59
N LEU A 515 -14.58 2.28 17.40
CA LEU A 515 -15.04 3.36 16.54
C LEU A 515 -16.30 4.02 17.09
N TYR A 516 -17.38 3.25 17.26
CA TYR A 516 -18.72 3.79 17.51
C TYR A 516 -18.96 4.20 18.96
N PHE A 517 -18.28 3.61 19.95
CA PHE A 517 -18.43 3.95 21.37
C PHE A 517 -17.29 4.80 21.93
N SER A 518 -16.51 5.46 21.07
CA SER A 518 -15.50 6.44 21.48
C SER A 518 -15.70 7.78 20.77
N ALA A 519 -14.84 8.76 21.08
CA ALA A 519 -14.79 10.03 20.36
C ALA A 519 -14.34 9.92 18.89
N LEU A 520 -13.89 8.73 18.44
CA LEU A 520 -13.38 8.53 17.09
C LEU A 520 -14.46 8.70 16.03
N PHE A 521 -15.65 8.13 16.22
CA PHE A 521 -16.75 8.27 15.26
C PHE A 521 -17.21 9.72 15.06
N PRO A 522 -17.58 10.49 16.10
CA PRO A 522 -17.99 11.88 15.90
C PRO A 522 -16.86 12.76 15.32
N ALA A 523 -15.59 12.47 15.61
CA ALA A 523 -14.45 13.16 15.00
C ALA A 523 -14.23 12.79 13.53
N ALA A 524 -14.60 11.57 13.11
CA ALA A 524 -14.43 11.09 11.74
C ALA A 524 -15.57 11.52 10.79
N LEU A 525 -16.75 11.84 11.31
CA LEU A 525 -17.94 12.15 10.49
C LEU A 525 -17.80 13.39 9.59
N PRO A 526 -17.17 14.50 10.02
CA PRO A 526 -16.93 15.63 9.13
C PRO A 526 -15.86 15.34 8.06
N GLU A 527 -15.05 14.31 8.26
CA GLU A 527 -13.82 14.07 7.53
C GLU A 527 -14.02 13.03 6.43
N HIS A 528 -14.03 13.45 5.16
CA HIS A 528 -14.16 12.55 4.00
C HIS A 528 -13.06 11.48 3.96
N TRP A 529 -11.82 11.87 4.25
CA TRP A 529 -10.69 10.92 4.27
C TRP A 529 -10.88 9.85 5.36
N ALA A 530 -11.49 10.20 6.49
CA ALA A 530 -11.72 9.27 7.58
C ALA A 530 -12.74 8.20 7.18
N HIS A 531 -13.75 8.56 6.38
CA HIS A 531 -14.67 7.59 5.77
C HIS A 531 -13.95 6.60 4.85
N LYS A 532 -13.00 7.07 4.02
CA LYS A 532 -12.20 6.18 3.16
C LYS A 532 -11.34 5.22 3.97
N VAL A 533 -10.68 5.73 5.02
CA VAL A 533 -9.88 4.90 5.93
C VAL A 533 -10.75 3.88 6.65
N MET A 534 -11.92 4.30 7.13
CA MET A 534 -12.89 3.43 7.79
C MET A 534 -13.37 2.31 6.85
N ASN A 535 -13.78 2.64 5.63
CA ASN A 535 -14.20 1.66 4.62
C ASN A 535 -13.08 0.65 4.30
N LEU A 536 -11.86 1.16 4.07
CA LEU A 536 -10.70 0.31 3.80
C LEU A 536 -10.38 -0.60 5.00
N HIS A 537 -10.41 -0.05 6.21
CA HIS A 537 -10.16 -0.79 7.46
C HIS A 537 -11.11 -1.97 7.61
N PHE A 538 -12.42 -1.77 7.44
CA PHE A 538 -13.40 -2.85 7.58
C PHE A 538 -13.21 -3.95 6.51
N VAL A 539 -12.91 -3.57 5.26
CA VAL A 539 -12.59 -4.56 4.20
C VAL A 539 -11.33 -5.36 4.57
N LEU A 540 -10.27 -4.70 5.02
CA LEU A 540 -8.99 -5.34 5.35
C LEU A 540 -9.09 -6.24 6.58
N VAL A 541 -9.71 -5.74 7.66
CA VAL A 541 -9.90 -6.50 8.90
C VAL A 541 -10.83 -7.68 8.68
N GLY A 542 -11.93 -7.50 7.93
CA GLY A 542 -12.78 -8.62 7.54
C GLY A 542 -12.02 -9.65 6.72
N ALA A 543 -11.21 -9.23 5.75
CA ALA A 543 -10.42 -10.16 4.93
C ALA A 543 -9.42 -10.93 5.79
N LEU A 544 -8.77 -10.25 6.73
CA LEU A 544 -7.83 -10.82 7.67
C LEU A 544 -8.50 -11.83 8.61
N PHE A 545 -9.72 -11.57 9.08
CA PHE A 545 -10.49 -12.48 9.92
C PHE A 545 -10.91 -13.74 9.15
N PHE A 546 -11.51 -13.57 7.96
CA PHE A 546 -12.03 -14.69 7.16
C PHE A 546 -10.94 -15.50 6.45
N TRP A 547 -9.75 -14.93 6.20
CA TRP A 547 -8.66 -15.60 5.51
C TRP A 547 -8.24 -16.94 6.15
N PRO A 548 -7.83 -17.00 7.44
CA PRO A 548 -7.47 -18.28 8.09
C PRO A 548 -8.68 -19.19 8.36
N ILE A 549 -9.90 -18.63 8.47
CA ILE A 549 -11.15 -19.40 8.69
C ILE A 549 -11.52 -20.18 7.43
N VAL A 550 -11.61 -19.50 6.29
CA VAL A 550 -11.91 -20.13 5.00
C VAL A 550 -10.75 -21.04 4.60
N GLY A 551 -9.51 -20.61 4.80
CA GLY A 551 -8.33 -21.48 4.74
C GLY A 551 -8.05 -22.11 3.36
N ILE A 552 -8.52 -21.49 2.27
CA ILE A 552 -8.21 -21.92 0.89
C ILE A 552 -6.81 -21.44 0.49
N ASP A 553 -6.47 -20.20 0.84
CA ASP A 553 -5.18 -19.59 0.56
C ASP A 553 -4.12 -19.95 1.63
N PRO A 554 -2.82 -19.93 1.29
CA PRO A 554 -1.77 -20.24 2.24
C PRO A 554 -1.73 -19.19 3.36
N ALA A 555 -2.10 -19.59 4.57
CA ALA A 555 -2.01 -18.75 5.77
C ALA A 555 -0.79 -19.16 6.64
N PRO A 556 -0.21 -18.23 7.41
CA PRO A 556 0.92 -18.51 8.31
C PRO A 556 0.63 -19.60 9.35
N ARG A 557 -0.63 -19.69 9.78
CA ARG A 557 -1.12 -20.66 10.75
C ARG A 557 -2.26 -21.46 10.14
N ARG A 558 -2.19 -22.78 10.24
CA ARG A 558 -3.29 -23.67 9.84
C ARG A 558 -4.16 -23.95 11.06
N LEU A 559 -5.42 -23.54 11.00
CA LEU A 559 -6.40 -23.82 12.04
C LEU A 559 -7.07 -25.17 11.79
N LEU A 560 -7.26 -25.94 12.87
CA LEU A 560 -8.10 -27.14 12.90
C LEU A 560 -9.54 -26.76 12.54
N ALA A 561 -10.29 -27.68 11.92
CA ALA A 561 -11.68 -27.43 11.51
C ALA A 561 -12.55 -26.95 12.68
N ALA A 562 -12.45 -27.61 13.84
CA ALA A 562 -13.15 -27.22 15.06
C ALA A 562 -12.77 -25.81 15.55
N ALA A 563 -11.49 -25.43 15.46
CA ALA A 563 -11.03 -24.10 15.86
C ALA A 563 -11.58 -22.98 14.95
N ARG A 564 -11.71 -23.25 13.63
CA ARG A 564 -12.34 -22.32 12.69
C ARG A 564 -13.81 -22.11 13.03
N MET A 565 -14.51 -23.20 13.28
CA MET A 565 -15.92 -23.18 13.65
C MET A 565 -16.13 -22.44 14.98
N GLY A 566 -15.33 -22.76 15.99
CA GLY A 566 -15.34 -22.08 17.29
C GLY A 566 -15.06 -20.58 17.17
N LEU A 567 -14.16 -20.15 16.28
CA LEU A 567 -13.86 -18.73 16.07
C LEU A 567 -15.05 -17.97 15.44
N VAL A 568 -15.71 -18.58 14.45
CA VAL A 568 -16.91 -18.01 13.83
C VAL A 568 -18.03 -17.91 14.87
N PHE A 569 -18.33 -19.01 15.58
CA PHE A 569 -19.35 -19.01 16.64
C PHE A 569 -19.04 -18.02 17.76
N ALA A 570 -17.78 -17.89 18.18
CA ALA A 570 -17.38 -16.93 19.20
C ALA A 570 -17.63 -15.48 18.76
N SER A 571 -17.54 -15.16 17.45
CA SER A 571 -17.78 -13.79 16.96
C SER A 571 -19.24 -13.37 16.92
N VAL A 572 -20.17 -14.33 16.70
CA VAL A 572 -21.62 -14.07 16.55
C VAL A 572 -22.22 -13.28 17.72
N PRO A 573 -22.07 -13.70 19.00
CA PRO A 573 -22.71 -12.99 20.11
C PRO A 573 -22.18 -11.56 20.26
N PHE A 574 -20.91 -11.29 19.97
CA PHE A 574 -20.37 -9.94 20.05
C PHE A 574 -20.94 -9.03 18.97
N HIS A 575 -21.11 -9.51 17.73
CA HIS A 575 -21.76 -8.72 16.69
C HIS A 575 -23.24 -8.48 16.96
N ALA A 576 -23.96 -9.52 17.42
CA ALA A 576 -25.35 -9.38 17.82
C ALA A 576 -25.52 -8.36 18.95
N PHE A 577 -24.66 -8.44 19.98
CA PHE A 577 -24.67 -7.51 21.10
C PHE A 577 -24.32 -6.08 20.66
N PHE A 578 -23.38 -5.90 19.72
CA PHE A 578 -23.10 -4.57 19.15
C PHE A 578 -24.35 -3.94 18.53
N GLY A 579 -25.07 -4.67 17.66
CA GLY A 579 -26.30 -4.16 17.04
C GLY A 579 -27.39 -3.82 18.07
N VAL A 580 -27.58 -4.69 19.06
CA VAL A 580 -28.51 -4.44 20.19
C VAL A 580 -28.09 -3.22 21.01
N ALA A 581 -26.80 -3.07 21.30
CA ALA A 581 -26.28 -1.94 22.06
C ALA A 581 -26.55 -0.60 21.33
N VAL A 582 -26.27 -0.53 20.02
CA VAL A 582 -26.58 0.64 19.18
C VAL A 582 -28.08 0.93 19.14
N MET A 583 -28.92 -0.10 19.02
CA MET A 583 -30.39 0.03 19.00
C MET A 583 -30.97 0.46 20.37
N SER A 584 -30.37 0.00 21.46
CA SER A 584 -30.80 0.34 22.83
C SER A 584 -30.29 1.70 23.33
N GLY A 585 -29.35 2.31 22.60
CA GLY A 585 -28.79 3.61 22.94
C GLY A 585 -29.85 4.72 22.95
N ASN A 586 -29.76 5.61 23.93
CA ASN A 586 -30.65 6.78 24.06
C ASN A 586 -30.02 8.08 23.55
N THR A 587 -28.74 8.04 23.20
CA THR A 587 -27.98 9.17 22.64
C THR A 587 -27.60 8.86 21.19
N PRO A 588 -27.88 9.76 20.24
CA PRO A 588 -27.45 9.60 18.86
C PRO A 588 -25.93 9.68 18.73
N LEU A 589 -25.31 8.63 18.20
CA LEU A 589 -23.90 8.57 17.82
C LEU A 589 -23.66 9.56 16.68
N GLY A 590 -22.83 10.58 16.92
CA GLY A 590 -22.60 11.64 15.94
C GLY A 590 -23.81 12.55 15.69
N GLY A 591 -24.72 12.66 16.66
CA GLY A 591 -25.99 13.38 16.50
C GLY A 591 -25.87 14.81 15.98
N ASP A 592 -24.84 15.55 16.40
CA ASP A 592 -24.66 16.94 15.96
C ASP A 592 -24.35 17.03 14.46
N TYR A 593 -23.54 16.10 13.95
CA TYR A 593 -23.27 15.99 12.51
C TYR A 593 -24.55 15.66 11.72
N TYR A 594 -25.28 14.60 12.09
CA TYR A 594 -26.48 14.21 11.34
C TYR A 594 -27.60 15.27 11.41
N ARG A 595 -27.77 15.94 12.55
CA ARG A 595 -28.71 17.07 12.66
C ARG A 595 -28.25 18.27 11.84
N SER A 596 -26.94 18.50 11.71
CA SER A 596 -26.41 19.60 10.91
C SER A 596 -26.88 19.50 9.46
N LEU A 597 -26.98 18.30 8.87
CA LEU A 597 -27.44 18.08 7.48
C LEU A 597 -28.88 18.53 7.24
N ALA A 598 -29.72 18.63 8.28
CA ALA A 598 -31.11 19.11 8.22
C ALA A 598 -31.97 18.40 7.14
N LEU A 599 -31.81 17.08 7.00
CA LEU A 599 -32.54 16.29 6.01
C LEU A 599 -34.04 16.22 6.36
N PRO A 600 -34.96 16.69 5.48
CA PRO A 600 -36.40 16.72 5.78
C PRO A 600 -37.03 15.34 6.04
N TRP A 601 -36.42 14.28 5.53
CA TRP A 601 -36.91 12.89 5.69
C TRP A 601 -36.22 12.12 6.82
N VAL A 602 -35.31 12.74 7.57
CA VAL A 602 -34.70 12.17 8.79
C VAL A 602 -34.90 13.13 9.97
N PRO A 603 -36.16 13.37 10.39
CA PRO A 603 -36.43 14.29 11.49
C PRO A 603 -35.95 13.76 12.85
N ASP A 604 -35.88 12.43 13.01
CA ASP A 604 -35.40 11.76 14.22
C ASP A 604 -34.13 10.93 13.92
N VAL A 605 -32.97 11.50 14.24
CA VAL A 605 -31.66 10.84 14.09
C VAL A 605 -31.49 9.64 15.04
N LEU A 606 -32.23 9.58 16.16
CA LEU A 606 -32.18 8.44 17.07
C LEU A 606 -32.96 7.26 16.48
N ALA A 607 -34.10 7.53 15.84
CA ALA A 607 -34.84 6.50 15.10
C ALA A 607 -34.01 5.91 13.95
N ASP A 608 -33.28 6.76 13.20
CA ASP A 608 -32.36 6.30 12.16
C ASP A 608 -31.21 5.44 12.73
N GLN A 609 -30.65 5.81 13.89
CA GLN A 609 -29.68 4.98 14.59
C GLN A 609 -30.25 3.62 14.99
N ARG A 610 -31.47 3.58 15.52
CA ARG A 610 -32.13 2.32 15.91
C ARG A 610 -32.31 1.39 14.72
N LEU A 611 -32.70 1.94 13.57
CA LEU A 611 -32.74 1.20 12.32
C LEU A 611 -31.34 0.67 11.94
N GLY A 612 -30.30 1.50 12.06
CA GLY A 612 -28.91 1.06 11.85
C GLY A 612 -28.47 -0.07 12.77
N GLY A 613 -28.81 -0.01 14.07
CA GLY A 613 -28.55 -1.09 15.02
C GLY A 613 -29.28 -2.39 14.66
N GLY A 614 -30.54 -2.28 14.21
CA GLY A 614 -31.32 -3.41 13.68
C GLY A 614 -30.71 -4.01 12.41
N LEU A 615 -30.22 -3.18 11.49
CA LEU A 615 -29.49 -3.63 10.29
C LEU A 615 -28.18 -4.33 10.66
N ALA A 616 -27.42 -3.80 11.61
CA ALA A 616 -26.19 -4.43 12.09
C ALA A 616 -26.46 -5.82 12.70
N TRP A 617 -27.55 -5.95 13.47
CA TRP A 617 -27.98 -7.23 14.03
C TRP A 617 -28.41 -8.21 12.94
N ALA A 618 -29.32 -7.81 12.04
CA ALA A 618 -29.85 -8.69 10.99
C ALA A 618 -28.80 -9.09 9.94
N ALA A 619 -27.89 -8.17 9.60
CA ALA A 619 -26.86 -8.41 8.59
C ALA A 619 -25.81 -9.45 9.01
N GLY A 620 -25.70 -9.79 10.30
CA GLY A 620 -24.78 -10.83 10.77
C GLY A 620 -25.15 -12.25 10.33
N GLU A 621 -26.43 -12.51 10.07
CA GLU A 621 -26.94 -13.86 9.80
C GLU A 621 -26.61 -14.37 8.39
N ILE A 622 -26.70 -13.51 7.37
CA ILE A 622 -26.47 -13.90 5.97
C ILE A 622 -25.00 -14.30 5.73
N PRO A 623 -23.99 -13.50 6.14
CA PRO A 623 -22.57 -13.87 6.04
C PRO A 623 -22.24 -15.15 6.80
N LEU A 624 -22.82 -15.32 8.00
CA LEU A 624 -22.64 -16.53 8.80
C LEU A 624 -23.10 -17.77 8.04
N LEU A 625 -24.29 -17.73 7.46
CA LEU A 625 -24.83 -18.84 6.66
C LEU A 625 -23.90 -19.18 5.48
N ILE A 626 -23.37 -18.18 4.77
CA ILE A 626 -22.42 -18.39 3.67
C ILE A 626 -21.15 -19.10 4.15
N VAL A 627 -20.58 -18.66 5.28
CA VAL A 627 -19.36 -19.25 5.84
C VAL A 627 -19.61 -20.68 6.31
N VAL A 628 -20.72 -20.93 7.01
CA VAL A 628 -21.09 -22.28 7.48
C VAL A 628 -21.28 -23.22 6.29
N ILE A 629 -22.03 -22.82 5.26
CA ILE A 629 -22.20 -23.62 4.04
C ILE A 629 -20.84 -23.86 3.38
N ALA A 630 -19.99 -22.84 3.27
CA ALA A 630 -18.66 -22.99 2.67
C ALA A 630 -17.78 -23.99 3.46
N LEU A 631 -17.80 -23.93 4.80
CA LEU A 631 -17.06 -24.86 5.66
C LEU A 631 -17.61 -26.28 5.57
N LEU A 632 -18.94 -26.46 5.54
CA LEU A 632 -19.58 -27.78 5.38
C LEU A 632 -19.23 -28.41 4.03
N VAL A 633 -19.33 -27.65 2.93
CA VAL A 633 -18.95 -28.11 1.59
C VAL A 633 -17.45 -28.46 1.53
N GLN A 634 -16.60 -27.68 2.20
CA GLN A 634 -15.16 -27.97 2.27
C GLN A 634 -14.88 -29.25 3.05
N TRP A 635 -15.53 -29.44 4.20
CA TRP A 635 -15.37 -30.61 5.04
C TRP A 635 -15.84 -31.89 4.33
N SER A 636 -17.04 -31.88 3.75
CA SER A 636 -17.57 -33.00 2.94
C SER A 636 -16.61 -33.39 1.82
N ARG A 637 -16.05 -32.42 1.10
CA ARG A 637 -15.05 -32.68 0.04
C ARG A 637 -13.70 -33.17 0.55
N GLN A 638 -13.33 -32.83 1.79
CA GLN A 638 -12.10 -33.32 2.41
C GLN A 638 -12.27 -34.78 2.82
N ASP A 639 -13.41 -35.12 3.43
CA ASP A 639 -13.75 -36.47 3.85
C ASP A 639 -13.86 -37.41 2.64
N GLU A 640 -14.54 -37.01 1.58
CA GLU A 640 -14.63 -37.80 0.34
C GLU A 640 -13.24 -38.07 -0.30
N ARG A 641 -12.32 -37.09 -0.20
CA ARG A 641 -10.94 -37.26 -0.70
C ARG A 641 -10.11 -38.16 0.20
N SER A 642 -10.31 -38.10 1.52
CA SER A 642 -9.66 -38.99 2.48
C SER A 642 -10.18 -40.42 2.33
N ALA A 643 -11.49 -40.60 2.21
CA ALA A 643 -12.12 -41.89 1.91
C ALA A 643 -11.54 -42.50 0.63
N ARG A 644 -11.57 -41.78 -0.51
CA ARG A 644 -10.96 -42.26 -1.77
C ARG A 644 -9.45 -42.54 -1.69
N ARG A 645 -8.72 -41.93 -0.75
CA ARG A 645 -7.30 -42.25 -0.54
C ARG A 645 -7.16 -43.52 0.29
N ALA A 646 -7.97 -43.67 1.33
CA ALA A 646 -8.06 -44.88 2.12
C ALA A 646 -8.47 -46.08 1.26
N ASP A 647 -9.53 -45.94 0.45
CA ASP A 647 -9.98 -46.99 -0.49
C ASP A 647 -8.85 -47.41 -1.44
N ARG A 648 -8.14 -46.45 -2.06
CA ARG A 648 -6.99 -46.75 -2.94
C ARG A 648 -5.82 -47.40 -2.20
N GLN A 649 -5.60 -47.04 -0.94
CA GLN A 649 -4.55 -47.64 -0.13
C GLN A 649 -4.93 -49.08 0.23
N ALA A 650 -6.20 -49.33 0.56
CA ALA A 650 -6.74 -50.66 0.81
C ALA A 650 -6.73 -51.55 -0.46
N ASP A 651 -7.02 -50.99 -1.64
CA ASP A 651 -6.94 -51.70 -2.93
C ASP A 651 -5.52 -52.17 -3.26
N VAL A 652 -4.49 -51.41 -2.83
CA VAL A 652 -3.07 -51.69 -3.16
C VAL A 652 -2.38 -52.55 -2.11
N HIS A 653 -2.70 -52.36 -0.82
CA HIS A 653 -2.00 -53.00 0.30
C HIS A 653 -2.84 -54.00 1.09
N GLY A 654 -4.10 -54.23 0.69
CA GLY A 654 -5.07 -54.95 1.50
C GLY A 654 -5.53 -54.13 2.71
N ASP A 655 -6.57 -54.60 3.39
CA ASP A 655 -7.19 -53.88 4.51
C ASP A 655 -6.57 -54.27 5.85
N ALA A 656 -5.24 -54.13 5.96
CA ALA A 656 -4.47 -54.60 7.11
C ALA A 656 -4.97 -54.02 8.45
N ASP A 657 -5.48 -52.78 8.44
CA ASP A 657 -6.05 -52.12 9.62
C ASP A 657 -7.42 -52.72 10.01
N LEU A 658 -8.30 -53.03 9.04
CA LEU A 658 -9.56 -53.72 9.32
C LEU A 658 -9.34 -55.18 9.70
N ASP A 659 -8.34 -55.86 9.14
CA ASP A 659 -7.97 -57.21 9.52
C ASP A 659 -7.41 -57.26 10.96
N ALA A 660 -6.55 -56.31 11.33
CA ALA A 660 -6.06 -56.15 12.69
C ALA A 660 -7.20 -55.80 13.68
N TYR A 661 -8.13 -54.93 13.26
CA TYR A 661 -9.30 -54.57 14.05
C TYR A 661 -10.27 -55.74 14.24
N ASN A 662 -10.55 -56.50 13.18
CA ASN A 662 -11.37 -57.72 13.23
C ASN A 662 -10.70 -58.79 14.08
N ALA A 663 -9.38 -58.93 14.04
CA ALA A 663 -8.63 -59.82 14.91
C ALA A 663 -8.75 -59.42 16.39
N MET A 664 -8.73 -58.12 16.69
CA MET A 664 -8.97 -57.59 18.05
C MET A 664 -10.40 -57.84 18.53
N LEU A 665 -11.42 -57.59 17.69
CA LEU A 665 -12.82 -57.88 18.03
C LEU A 665 -13.07 -59.38 18.27
N ARG A 666 -12.51 -60.25 17.42
CA ARG A 666 -12.57 -61.71 17.63
C ARG A 666 -11.95 -62.11 18.97
N ARG A 667 -10.86 -61.47 19.37
CA ARG A 667 -10.20 -61.72 20.67
C ARG A 667 -11.01 -61.25 21.87
N LEU A 668 -11.69 -60.11 21.77
CA LEU A 668 -12.61 -59.64 22.82
C LEU A 668 -13.81 -60.58 22.96
N ALA A 669 -14.31 -61.13 21.84
CA ALA A 669 -15.39 -62.11 21.86
C ALA A 669 -14.97 -63.48 22.43
N THR A 670 -13.70 -63.90 22.25
CA THR A 670 -13.19 -65.19 22.72
C THR A 670 -12.40 -65.12 24.03
N GLY A 671 -12.25 -63.94 24.65
CA GLY A 671 -11.55 -63.75 25.93
C GLY A 671 -10.04 -64.02 25.94
N GLY A 672 -9.36 -63.87 24.80
CA GLY A 672 -7.93 -64.21 24.66
C GLY A 672 -6.96 -63.11 25.16
N ALA A 673 -5.84 -63.52 25.79
CA ALA A 673 -4.80 -62.62 26.31
C ALA A 673 -4.12 -61.75 25.22
N PRO A 674 -3.62 -60.54 25.57
CA PRO A 674 -3.12 -59.57 24.59
C PRO A 674 -1.85 -60.03 23.86
N LEU A 675 -1.71 -59.68 22.57
CA LEU A 675 -0.46 -59.87 21.83
C LEU A 675 0.55 -58.80 22.26
N VAL A 676 1.76 -59.23 22.63
CA VAL A 676 2.95 -58.38 22.59
C VAL A 676 3.36 -58.29 21.13
N ALA A 677 3.38 -57.08 20.57
CA ALA A 677 3.87 -56.86 19.21
C ALA A 677 5.36 -57.23 19.17
N GLN A 678 5.73 -58.27 18.41
CA GLN A 678 7.10 -58.43 17.96
C GLN A 678 7.31 -57.39 16.86
N SER A 679 8.03 -56.32 17.18
CA SER A 679 8.59 -55.43 16.16
C SER A 679 9.56 -56.24 15.31
N ASP A 680 9.45 -56.11 13.98
CA ASP A 680 10.37 -56.67 12.99
C ASP A 680 11.79 -56.06 13.15
N GLU A 681 12.51 -56.48 14.20
CA GLU A 681 13.96 -56.41 14.27
C GLU A 681 14.50 -57.79 13.86
N ASN A 682 14.75 -57.96 12.55
CA ASN A 682 15.98 -58.54 11.97
C ASN A 682 15.75 -59.23 10.61
N ALA A 683 16.05 -58.51 9.53
CA ALA A 683 16.47 -59.09 8.23
C ALA A 683 17.50 -58.18 7.52
N HIS A 684 18.76 -58.28 7.97
CA HIS A 684 20.05 -58.26 7.23
C HIS A 684 20.36 -57.24 6.07
N GLU A 685 21.14 -56.19 6.41
CA GLU A 685 22.42 -55.61 5.85
C GLU A 685 22.74 -55.45 4.32
N PRO A 686 23.76 -54.63 3.89
CA PRO A 686 24.67 -53.68 4.61
C PRO A 686 24.90 -52.29 3.94
N GLY A 687 25.45 -51.32 4.70
CA GLY A 687 26.22 -50.21 4.13
C GLY A 687 26.05 -48.85 4.80
N HIS A 688 26.75 -48.61 5.91
CA HIS A 688 27.64 -47.46 6.13
C HIS A 688 28.05 -47.35 7.61
N THR A 689 29.35 -47.29 7.79
CA THR A 689 30.18 -47.25 9.01
C THR A 689 29.71 -46.26 10.09
N LYS A 690 29.59 -46.75 11.33
CA LYS A 690 29.65 -45.96 12.56
C LYS A 690 31.10 -45.94 13.07
N GLU A 691 31.65 -44.75 13.28
CA GLU A 691 32.76 -44.55 14.21
C GLU A 691 32.20 -44.26 15.61
N THR A 692 32.83 -44.91 16.57
CA THR A 692 32.53 -45.04 18.00
C THR A 692 32.93 -43.82 18.82
N VAL A 693 32.12 -43.47 19.83
CA VAL A 693 32.58 -42.71 21.01
C VAL A 693 32.42 -43.61 22.24
N PRO A 694 33.50 -43.95 22.98
CA PRO A 694 33.41 -44.75 24.21
C PRO A 694 33.14 -43.87 25.44
N GLY A 695 32.45 -44.44 26.43
CA GLY A 695 31.98 -43.76 27.64
C GLY A 695 32.65 -44.16 28.96
N ARG A 696 31.93 -43.79 30.06
CA ARG A 696 31.94 -44.17 31.50
C ARG A 696 31.97 -42.92 32.40
N GLN A 697 30.94 -42.61 33.23
CA GLN A 697 30.64 -43.13 34.59
C GLN A 697 31.87 -43.07 35.52
N GLU A 698 31.89 -42.54 36.76
CA GLU A 698 30.89 -42.23 37.79
C GLU A 698 31.56 -41.44 38.95
N ALA A 699 30.77 -40.75 39.79
CA ALA A 699 30.94 -40.42 41.22
C ALA A 699 32.14 -39.58 41.79
N GLY A 700 31.84 -38.70 42.76
CA GLY A 700 32.74 -38.41 43.89
C GLY A 700 33.00 -36.93 44.25
N ALA A 701 32.80 -36.58 45.52
CA ALA A 701 32.80 -35.23 46.07
C ALA A 701 34.18 -34.56 46.29
N THR A 702 34.11 -33.25 46.62
CA THR A 702 35.02 -32.39 47.43
C THR A 702 36.17 -31.55 46.83
N ARG A 703 36.05 -30.24 47.13
CA ARG A 703 37.05 -29.19 47.48
C ARG A 703 38.09 -28.71 46.46
N GLY A 704 38.03 -27.39 46.20
CA GLY A 704 39.18 -26.50 46.42
C GLY A 704 39.84 -25.86 45.20
N GLY A 705 39.79 -24.52 45.13
CA GLY A 705 40.99 -23.70 44.89
C GLY A 705 41.42 -23.37 43.45
N THR A 706 41.26 -22.07 43.12
CA THR A 706 42.26 -21.15 42.51
C THR A 706 42.74 -21.29 41.05
N SER A 707 42.54 -20.15 40.35
CA SER A 707 43.53 -19.35 39.57
C SER A 707 43.90 -19.66 38.11
N SER A 708 43.73 -18.59 37.31
CA SER A 708 44.62 -18.00 36.28
C SER A 708 44.86 -18.65 34.91
N GLU A 709 44.41 -17.90 33.89
CA GLU A 709 45.17 -17.29 32.77
C GLU A 709 46.06 -18.06 31.77
N ALA A 710 45.96 -17.56 30.53
CA ALA A 710 47.00 -17.32 29.53
C ALA A 710 47.25 -18.35 28.39
N VAL A 711 46.68 -18.01 27.23
CA VAL A 711 47.33 -17.69 25.93
C VAL A 711 48.73 -18.27 25.64
N ALA A 712 48.86 -18.96 24.50
CA ALA A 712 50.04 -18.85 23.63
C ALA A 712 49.74 -19.29 22.18
N ALA A 713 50.23 -18.49 21.24
CA ALA A 713 50.22 -18.69 19.80
C ALA A 713 51.35 -19.62 19.32
N GLY A 714 51.17 -20.28 18.17
CA GLY A 714 52.16 -21.17 17.54
C GLY A 714 52.32 -20.90 16.05
N GLN A 715 53.57 -20.66 15.64
CA GLN A 715 54.08 -20.21 14.34
C GLN A 715 54.08 -21.26 13.23
N ARG A 716 54.27 -20.70 12.02
CA ARG A 716 54.52 -21.31 10.71
C ARG A 716 55.78 -22.17 10.67
N ASP A 717 55.72 -23.22 9.85
CA ASP A 717 56.84 -24.06 9.41
C ASP A 717 57.16 -23.77 7.92
N PRO A 718 58.41 -23.45 7.54
CA PRO A 718 58.82 -23.22 6.16
C PRO A 718 59.73 -24.36 5.66
N ASP A 719 59.21 -25.32 4.90
CA ASP A 719 60.05 -26.14 4.01
C ASP A 719 59.21 -26.91 2.98
N ARG A 720 59.15 -26.40 1.74
CA ARG A 720 59.00 -27.25 0.54
C ARG A 720 59.33 -26.49 -0.76
N PRO A 721 60.26 -27.00 -1.59
CA PRO A 721 60.69 -26.34 -2.82
C PRO A 721 59.78 -26.61 -4.03
N GLN A 722 59.85 -25.66 -4.96
CA GLN A 722 59.09 -25.50 -6.20
C GLN A 722 59.36 -26.58 -7.27
N ARG A 723 58.34 -26.87 -8.10
CA ARG A 723 58.49 -27.45 -9.45
C ARG A 723 57.70 -26.58 -10.45
N PRO A 724 58.30 -26.17 -11.59
CA PRO A 724 57.59 -25.56 -12.70
C PRO A 724 57.58 -26.49 -13.94
N SER A 725 56.54 -26.39 -14.77
CA SER A 725 56.59 -26.40 -16.26
C SER A 725 55.18 -26.53 -16.85
N GLY A 726 54.99 -25.91 -18.02
CA GLY A 726 53.72 -25.69 -18.70
C GLY A 726 53.33 -26.77 -19.72
N GLY A 727 52.16 -26.57 -20.34
CA GLY A 727 51.56 -27.46 -21.37
C GLY A 727 52.14 -27.25 -22.78
N PRO A 728 51.36 -27.36 -23.88
CA PRO A 728 50.07 -28.02 -24.14
C PRO A 728 50.19 -29.14 -25.21
N GLY A 729 49.07 -29.72 -25.65
CA GLY A 729 49.00 -30.88 -26.56
C GLY A 729 49.03 -30.61 -28.06
N ASP A 730 48.99 -31.70 -28.82
CA ASP A 730 48.26 -31.93 -30.07
C ASP A 730 48.45 -33.41 -30.48
N ASP A 731 47.34 -34.10 -30.76
CA ASP A 731 47.15 -35.15 -31.79
C ASP A 731 45.64 -35.36 -32.03
#